data_AF-A0AAT9I7J7-F1
#
_entry.id   AF-A0AAT9I7J7-F1
#
_cell.length_a   1.000
_cell.length_b   1.000
_cell.length_c   1.000
_cell.angle_alpha   90.00
_cell.angle_beta   90.00
_cell.angle_gamma   90.00
#
_symmetry.space_group_name_H-M   'P 1'
#
loop_
_entity.id
_entity.type
_entity.pdbx_description
1 polymer ?
#
loop_
_entity_poly.entity_id
_entity_poly.type
_entity_poly.pdbx_seq_one_letter_code
_entity_poly.pdbx_strand_id
1 'polypeptide(L)'
;MLPSRKITFRIFVCILFLICIFPVYGNRPYISSPASTAFQVALPKPPSPPKPPQEPELPKPPEDTAISKKLTQRILQFFRFRYNARTKESERIISIINQTLADSMFVTKADILMLNEALTKRENQQFDSLVAMLQTIAANHAATHANDTTDAGDGSTVQEPDKSISGADINALADKMIPILQQKSEDVAAAEKKEEHLKMIRSMYGRPVGQTDTLALNDSIGVRYLLKLTQKINVTGIQTYLMEQDYTGYNYNTLSTFSFLGYMVDGNTGSIGAAFPEDQVKSIKEARAAGCNLQLIFFDKKTSNIQALLKKPAAQRAFADSLARLLRQQLADGVTIYFQHLPANQRSAFTSFIRILSETLQQADKKYKVNVVVPAYDKYLNYDLRALNAYVTFFLIDFTQATGNIAGALAPLDSDPLQSVSGAVSRYLQGDVPPGKISLLLSYYGAVWKKGKEGAPDVFSRYVSYSDIRKQYPSDTIPLFDEDAAAFFIEVKDKYGAVNEEIWFDNALSLGLKYDFLLKNELGGVAIWTLGADKGYTDLSDALVDKFVVTDTVFLDTVLLRPYIPKEMTFLQKVMRELRVYAILFRDPCSVDASQYEGDTYFIYIALFFLLLFIITGIVYYSFVRREGEIWKWREKVLVLLVAEILLVVVSTFMVFFLNKQIPFVGLSNVQGHCHSIPLTSVLIILASGFVLGLLIMRFLLQPLLKNKEVP
;
A
#
# COMPACT_ATOMS: atom_id res chain seq x y z
N MET A 1 0.16 -69.95 -71.18
CA MET A 1 0.17 -68.46 -71.21
C MET A 1 1.45 -67.96 -70.54
N LEU A 2 2.25 -67.13 -71.22
CA LEU A 2 3.57 -66.67 -70.77
C LEU A 2 3.54 -66.03 -69.36
N PRO A 3 4.55 -66.29 -68.50
CA PRO A 3 4.64 -65.73 -67.15
C PRO A 3 4.69 -64.19 -67.13
N SER A 4 5.08 -63.55 -68.24
CA SER A 4 5.09 -62.08 -68.35
C SER A 4 3.70 -61.46 -68.30
N ARG A 5 2.67 -62.06 -68.91
CA ARG A 5 1.29 -61.52 -68.91
C ARG A 5 0.62 -61.59 -67.54
N LYS A 6 0.99 -62.55 -66.69
CA LYS A 6 0.47 -62.66 -65.31
C LYS A 6 1.05 -61.58 -64.40
N ILE A 7 2.29 -61.16 -64.61
CA ILE A 7 2.95 -60.12 -63.78
C ILE A 7 2.43 -58.73 -64.19
N THR A 8 2.25 -58.45 -65.48
CA THR A 8 1.71 -57.17 -65.96
C THR A 8 0.27 -56.94 -65.48
N PHE A 9 -0.60 -57.95 -65.52
CA PHE A 9 -1.96 -57.85 -64.98
C PHE A 9 -1.97 -57.63 -63.46
N ARG A 10 -0.97 -58.13 -62.72
CA ARG A 10 -0.89 -58.04 -61.25
C ARG A 10 -0.34 -56.71 -60.74
N ILE A 11 0.63 -56.12 -61.46
CA ILE A 11 1.10 -54.75 -61.18
C ILE A 11 -0.01 -53.73 -61.50
N PHE A 12 -0.77 -53.96 -62.58
CA PHE A 12 -1.89 -53.10 -62.97
C PHE A 12 -3.03 -53.12 -61.92
N VAL A 13 -3.32 -54.28 -61.33
CA VAL A 13 -4.29 -54.40 -60.22
C VAL A 13 -3.81 -53.68 -58.95
N CYS A 14 -2.51 -53.69 -58.63
CA CYS A 14 -1.96 -52.91 -57.52
C CYS A 14 -2.06 -51.40 -57.75
N ILE A 15 -1.81 -50.94 -58.97
CA ILE A 15 -1.92 -49.51 -59.34
C ILE A 15 -3.38 -49.06 -59.29
N LEU A 16 -4.33 -49.88 -59.75
CA LEU A 16 -5.77 -49.58 -59.67
C LEU A 16 -6.27 -49.46 -58.22
N PHE A 17 -5.80 -50.32 -57.31
CA PHE A 17 -6.19 -50.28 -55.89
C PHE A 17 -5.68 -49.01 -55.18
N LEU A 18 -4.50 -48.50 -55.58
CA LEU A 18 -3.92 -47.25 -55.05
C LEU A 18 -4.57 -45.99 -55.63
N ILE A 19 -5.02 -46.02 -56.89
CA ILE A 19 -5.69 -44.87 -57.54
C ILE A 19 -7.13 -44.66 -57.02
N CYS A 20 -7.82 -45.70 -56.58
CA CYS A 20 -9.17 -45.58 -56.00
C CYS A 20 -9.25 -44.80 -54.67
N ILE A 21 -8.11 -44.46 -54.06
CA ILE A 21 -8.02 -43.74 -52.77
C ILE A 21 -8.07 -42.20 -52.97
N PHE A 22 -7.91 -41.70 -54.20
CA PHE A 22 -7.74 -40.27 -54.49
C PHE A 22 -8.98 -39.34 -54.49
N PRO A 23 -10.27 -39.76 -54.49
CA PRO A 23 -11.36 -38.81 -54.74
C PRO A 23 -11.79 -37.97 -53.51
N VAL A 24 -11.12 -38.09 -52.36
CA VAL A 24 -11.54 -37.40 -51.11
C VAL A 24 -11.19 -35.89 -51.10
N TYR A 25 -10.30 -35.42 -51.97
CA TYR A 25 -9.84 -34.02 -52.01
C TYR A 25 -10.63 -33.12 -52.98
N GLY A 26 -11.96 -33.10 -52.85
CA GLY A 26 -12.84 -32.18 -53.57
C GLY A 26 -13.00 -30.82 -52.87
N ASN A 27 -12.41 -29.77 -53.43
CA ASN A 27 -12.46 -28.36 -52.99
C ASN A 27 -13.89 -27.81 -52.76
N ARG A 28 -14.16 -27.23 -51.58
CA ARG A 28 -15.07 -26.07 -51.40
C ARG A 28 -14.62 -25.18 -50.22
N PRO A 29 -14.45 -23.86 -50.41
CA PRO A 29 -14.27 -22.93 -49.31
C PRO A 29 -15.64 -22.36 -48.91
N TYR A 30 -16.00 -22.42 -47.63
CA TYR A 30 -17.02 -21.54 -47.07
C TYR A 30 -16.53 -20.95 -45.75
N ILE A 31 -16.48 -19.62 -45.76
CA ILE A 31 -16.25 -18.72 -44.65
C ILE A 31 -17.54 -18.65 -43.84
N SER A 32 -17.48 -18.93 -42.54
CA SER A 32 -18.46 -18.41 -41.58
C SER A 32 -17.80 -18.23 -40.20
N SER A 33 -17.77 -16.98 -39.77
CA SER A 33 -17.37 -16.53 -38.42
C SER A 33 -18.39 -17.03 -37.37
N PRO A 34 -17.97 -17.40 -36.15
CA PRO A 34 -18.87 -17.39 -35.01
C PRO A 34 -18.68 -16.13 -34.17
N ALA A 35 -19.85 -15.57 -33.89
CA ALA A 35 -20.16 -14.49 -32.97
C ALA A 35 -19.47 -14.58 -31.60
N SER A 36 -19.18 -13.39 -31.06
CA SER A 36 -18.84 -13.14 -29.66
C SER A 36 -20.01 -13.51 -28.74
N THR A 37 -19.84 -14.55 -27.93
CA THR A 37 -20.64 -14.76 -26.71
C THR A 37 -19.77 -14.48 -25.50
N ALA A 38 -19.95 -13.30 -24.92
CA ALA A 38 -19.44 -12.96 -23.60
C ALA A 38 -20.22 -13.77 -22.55
N PHE A 39 -19.53 -14.67 -21.84
CA PHE A 39 -20.07 -15.28 -20.62
C PHE A 39 -19.79 -14.36 -19.43
N GLN A 40 -20.84 -13.71 -18.91
CA GLN A 40 -20.82 -13.12 -17.58
C GLN A 40 -20.99 -14.24 -16.56
N VAL A 41 -19.96 -14.49 -15.75
CA VAL A 41 -20.08 -15.29 -14.54
C VAL A 41 -20.64 -14.38 -13.45
N ALA A 42 -21.89 -14.62 -13.04
CA ALA A 42 -22.48 -13.98 -11.87
C ALA A 42 -21.85 -14.55 -10.60
N LEU A 43 -21.20 -13.71 -9.81
CA LEU A 43 -20.74 -14.06 -8.46
C LEU A 43 -21.95 -14.29 -7.53
N PRO A 44 -21.89 -15.28 -6.62
CA PRO A 44 -22.98 -15.54 -5.68
C PRO A 44 -23.18 -14.37 -4.72
N LYS A 45 -24.45 -14.03 -4.45
CA LYS A 45 -24.82 -12.99 -3.46
C LYS A 45 -24.28 -13.39 -2.07
N PRO A 46 -23.71 -12.44 -1.30
CA PRO A 46 -23.32 -12.70 0.08
C PRO A 46 -24.56 -12.99 0.95
N PRO A 47 -24.43 -13.86 1.97
CA PRO A 47 -25.52 -14.16 2.89
C PRO A 47 -25.91 -12.92 3.71
N SER A 48 -27.21 -12.74 3.93
CA SER A 48 -27.76 -11.66 4.75
C SER A 48 -27.21 -11.69 6.18
N PRO A 49 -26.88 -10.53 6.78
CA PRO A 49 -26.34 -10.48 8.14
C PRO A 49 -27.35 -11.04 9.17
N PRO A 50 -26.88 -11.67 10.26
CA PRO A 50 -27.76 -12.17 11.30
C PRO A 50 -28.48 -11.03 12.02
N LYS A 51 -29.73 -11.30 12.38
CA LYS A 51 -30.61 -10.36 13.10
C LYS A 51 -29.93 -9.95 14.42
N PRO A 52 -29.87 -8.65 14.75
CA PRO A 52 -29.18 -8.20 15.95
C PRO A 52 -29.84 -8.78 17.22
N PRO A 53 -29.07 -9.02 18.30
CA PRO A 53 -29.60 -9.50 19.57
C PRO A 53 -30.60 -8.49 20.14
N GLN A 54 -31.71 -8.98 20.69
CA GLN A 54 -32.60 -8.17 21.52
C GLN A 54 -31.83 -7.70 22.76
N GLU A 55 -31.73 -6.38 22.94
CA GLU A 55 -31.23 -5.78 24.18
C GLU A 55 -32.13 -6.17 25.37
N PRO A 56 -31.54 -6.43 26.56
CA PRO A 56 -32.32 -6.63 27.78
C PRO A 56 -33.04 -5.34 28.17
N GLU A 57 -34.34 -5.46 28.46
CA GLU A 57 -35.19 -4.36 28.93
C GLU A 57 -34.66 -3.83 30.26
N LEU A 58 -34.19 -2.57 30.29
CA LEU A 58 -33.79 -1.90 31.52
C LEU A 58 -35.03 -1.58 32.39
N PRO A 59 -34.93 -1.66 33.72
CA PRO A 59 -36.02 -1.32 34.62
C PRO A 59 -36.38 0.16 34.50
N LYS A 60 -37.68 0.46 34.41
CA LYS A 60 -38.21 1.82 34.38
C LYS A 60 -37.83 2.58 35.66
N PRO A 61 -37.19 3.76 35.58
CA PRO A 61 -36.95 4.59 36.76
C PRO A 61 -38.24 5.31 37.20
N PRO A 62 -38.32 5.75 38.48
CA PRO A 62 -39.49 6.42 39.02
C PRO A 62 -39.73 7.77 38.34
N GLU A 63 -41.00 8.16 38.30
CA GLU A 63 -41.58 9.03 37.26
C GLU A 63 -41.25 10.54 37.40
N ASP A 64 -40.55 11.00 38.44
CA ASP A 64 -40.42 12.44 38.73
C ASP A 64 -39.00 13.04 38.78
N THR A 65 -37.95 12.32 38.33
CA THR A 65 -36.58 12.91 38.16
C THR A 65 -36.13 12.98 36.69
N ALA A 66 -37.03 12.66 35.75
CA ALA A 66 -36.73 12.45 34.33
C ALA A 66 -36.77 13.71 33.45
N ILE A 67 -36.94 14.90 34.06
CA ILE A 67 -37.43 16.08 33.33
C ILE A 67 -36.29 16.93 32.73
N SER A 68 -35.12 17.08 33.37
CA SER A 68 -33.99 17.85 32.76
C SER A 68 -33.02 17.00 31.93
N LYS A 69 -32.81 15.71 32.28
CA LYS A 69 -31.96 14.76 31.52
C LYS A 69 -32.44 14.54 30.08
N LYS A 70 -33.75 14.64 29.83
CA LYS A 70 -34.36 14.48 28.50
C LYS A 70 -34.05 15.62 27.54
N LEU A 71 -33.79 16.83 28.04
CA LEU A 71 -33.54 18.01 27.20
C LEU A 71 -32.18 17.92 26.51
N THR A 72 -31.11 17.75 27.28
CA THR A 72 -29.76 17.64 26.71
C THR A 72 -29.62 16.34 25.92
N GLN A 73 -30.25 15.24 26.34
CA GLN A 73 -30.29 14.02 25.52
C GLN A 73 -31.03 14.23 24.19
N ARG A 74 -32.11 15.02 24.15
CA ARG A 74 -32.80 15.37 22.91
C ARG A 74 -31.92 16.25 22.04
N ILE A 75 -31.36 17.33 22.58
CA ILE A 75 -30.41 18.21 21.89
C ILE A 75 -29.24 17.38 21.31
N LEU A 76 -28.63 16.49 22.10
CA LEU A 76 -27.57 15.55 21.67
C LEU A 76 -28.04 14.53 20.61
N GLN A 77 -29.29 14.05 20.68
CA GLN A 77 -29.88 13.19 19.65
C GLN A 77 -30.11 13.95 18.33
N PHE A 78 -30.46 15.23 18.39
CA PHE A 78 -30.56 16.09 17.21
C PHE A 78 -29.19 16.43 16.61
N PHE A 79 -28.11 16.38 17.39
CA PHE A 79 -26.75 16.50 16.87
C PHE A 79 -26.24 15.22 16.15
N ARG A 80 -26.98 14.10 16.17
CA ARG A 80 -26.56 12.82 15.54
C ARG A 80 -26.89 12.67 14.05
N PHE A 81 -27.25 13.73 13.31
CA PHE A 81 -27.60 13.59 11.90
C PHE A 81 -26.38 13.31 11.01
N ARG A 82 -26.48 12.23 10.22
CA ARG A 82 -25.64 11.97 9.05
C ARG A 82 -26.33 12.46 7.78
N TYR A 83 -25.51 13.13 6.97
CA TYR A 83 -25.63 13.32 5.51
C TYR A 83 -26.60 14.41 5.00
N ASN A 84 -26.00 15.38 4.28
CA ASN A 84 -26.58 16.38 3.36
C ASN A 84 -26.93 17.80 3.82
N ALA A 85 -26.03 18.47 4.55
CA ALA A 85 -26.14 19.92 4.75
C ALA A 85 -26.08 20.71 3.42
N ARG A 86 -27.23 21.16 2.92
CA ARG A 86 -27.37 22.21 1.88
C ARG A 86 -28.21 23.36 2.42
N THR A 87 -28.04 24.56 1.86
CA THR A 87 -28.62 25.85 2.29
C THR A 87 -30.14 25.85 2.59
N LYS A 88 -30.94 24.98 1.97
CA LYS A 88 -32.38 24.80 2.24
C LYS A 88 -32.69 24.09 3.57
N GLU A 89 -31.70 23.43 4.16
CA GLU A 89 -31.83 22.77 5.46
C GLU A 89 -31.55 23.70 6.64
N SER A 90 -30.84 24.82 6.49
CA SER A 90 -30.71 25.82 7.56
C SER A 90 -32.07 26.39 7.96
N GLU A 91 -32.94 26.68 6.99
CA GLU A 91 -34.33 27.10 7.23
C GLU A 91 -35.15 25.98 7.90
N ARG A 92 -34.88 24.72 7.56
CA ARG A 92 -35.52 23.55 8.18
C ARG A 92 -35.04 23.31 9.60
N ILE A 93 -33.74 23.49 9.87
CA ILE A 93 -33.12 23.42 11.21
C ILE A 93 -33.69 24.53 12.09
N ILE A 94 -33.80 25.77 11.59
CA ILE A 94 -34.46 26.87 12.30
C ILE A 94 -35.93 26.52 12.57
N SER A 95 -36.65 25.93 11.61
CA SER A 95 -38.04 25.50 11.84
C SER A 95 -38.14 24.39 12.90
N ILE A 96 -37.22 23.44 12.90
CA ILE A 96 -37.20 22.32 13.85
C ILE A 96 -36.81 22.82 15.23
N ILE A 97 -35.77 23.67 15.36
CA ILE A 97 -35.37 24.33 16.61
C ILE A 97 -36.53 25.14 17.19
N ASN A 98 -37.20 25.94 16.35
CA ASN A 98 -38.38 26.68 16.79
C ASN A 98 -39.52 25.74 17.22
N GLN A 99 -39.72 24.62 16.53
CA GLN A 99 -40.79 23.67 16.83
C GLN A 99 -40.50 22.85 18.11
N THR A 100 -39.26 22.42 18.35
CA THR A 100 -38.88 21.70 19.59
C THR A 100 -38.71 22.60 20.80
N LEU A 101 -38.25 23.85 20.63
CA LEU A 101 -38.18 24.83 21.72
C LEU A 101 -39.59 25.33 22.09
N ALA A 102 -40.50 25.46 21.12
CA ALA A 102 -41.90 25.79 21.39
C ALA A 102 -42.69 24.64 22.04
N ASP A 103 -42.38 23.38 21.70
CA ASP A 103 -43.08 22.20 22.27
C ASP A 103 -42.50 21.73 23.62
N SER A 104 -41.32 22.21 24.04
CA SER A 104 -40.73 21.82 25.33
C SER A 104 -41.13 22.78 26.44
N MET A 105 -42.05 22.36 27.30
CA MET A 105 -42.48 23.06 28.53
C MET A 105 -41.36 23.24 29.59
N PHE A 106 -40.08 23.06 29.24
CA PHE A 106 -38.95 22.85 30.17
C PHE A 106 -37.64 23.57 29.79
N VAL A 107 -37.64 24.49 28.81
CA VAL A 107 -36.46 25.31 28.50
C VAL A 107 -36.65 26.70 29.10
N THR A 108 -35.78 27.09 30.02
CA THR A 108 -35.84 28.42 30.62
C THR A 108 -35.09 29.43 29.75
N LYS A 109 -35.50 30.70 29.82
CA LYS A 109 -34.80 31.83 29.18
C LYS A 109 -33.33 31.92 29.63
N ALA A 110 -33.04 31.54 30.87
CA ALA A 110 -31.69 31.51 31.43
C ALA A 110 -30.79 30.50 30.70
N ASP A 111 -31.32 29.32 30.35
CA ASP A 111 -30.54 28.27 29.65
C ASP A 111 -30.11 28.70 28.25
N ILE A 112 -31.02 29.37 27.51
CA ILE A 112 -30.74 29.89 26.16
C ILE A 112 -29.73 31.04 26.21
N LEU A 113 -29.85 31.94 27.18
CA LEU A 113 -28.90 33.04 27.38
C LEU A 113 -27.52 32.50 27.77
N MET A 114 -27.46 31.53 28.68
CA MET A 114 -26.21 30.90 29.10
C MET A 114 -25.53 30.16 27.95
N LEU A 115 -26.30 29.44 27.12
CA LEU A 115 -25.77 28.77 25.93
C LEU A 115 -25.30 29.78 24.88
N ASN A 116 -26.05 30.86 24.65
CA ASN A 116 -25.66 31.94 23.76
C ASN A 116 -24.38 32.64 24.22
N GLU A 117 -24.24 32.90 25.51
CA GLU A 117 -23.05 33.48 26.13
C GLU A 117 -21.86 32.53 26.04
N ALA A 118 -22.06 31.24 26.34
CA ALA A 118 -20.97 30.28 26.23
C ALA A 118 -20.50 30.05 24.79
N LEU A 119 -21.42 30.07 23.81
CA LEU A 119 -21.09 30.02 22.39
C LEU A 119 -20.41 31.31 21.87
N THR A 120 -20.40 32.40 22.65
CA THR A 120 -19.52 33.54 22.33
C THR A 120 -18.07 33.28 22.66
N LYS A 121 -17.77 32.33 23.57
CA LYS A 121 -16.40 31.93 23.84
C LYS A 121 -15.89 31.05 22.70
N ARG A 122 -14.72 31.42 22.18
CA ARG A 122 -14.07 30.78 21.04
C ARG A 122 -13.85 29.27 21.26
N GLU A 123 -13.48 28.88 22.48
CA GLU A 123 -13.31 27.48 22.92
C GLU A 123 -14.53 26.56 22.70
N ASN A 124 -15.75 27.12 22.62
CA ASN A 124 -17.00 26.36 22.46
C ASN A 124 -17.50 26.31 21.01
N GLN A 125 -16.72 26.82 20.05
CA GLN A 125 -17.11 26.85 18.63
C GLN A 125 -16.79 25.54 17.89
N GLN A 126 -16.10 24.59 18.54
CA GLN A 126 -15.90 23.23 18.05
C GLN A 126 -17.08 22.33 18.44
N PHE A 127 -17.54 21.47 17.52
CA PHE A 127 -18.70 20.60 17.75
C PHE A 127 -18.54 19.68 18.97
N ASP A 128 -17.35 19.09 19.14
CA ASP A 128 -17.10 18.14 20.23
C ASP A 128 -17.00 18.87 21.60
N SER A 129 -16.39 20.07 21.63
CA SER A 129 -16.39 20.96 22.81
C SER A 129 -17.81 21.42 23.18
N LEU A 130 -18.63 21.77 22.17
CA LEU A 130 -20.03 22.12 22.36
C LEU A 130 -20.82 20.95 22.97
N VAL A 131 -20.61 19.74 22.48
CA VAL A 131 -21.20 18.51 23.03
C VAL A 131 -20.79 18.31 24.50
N ALA A 132 -19.51 18.50 24.84
CA ALA A 132 -19.01 18.41 26.21
C ALA A 132 -19.65 19.45 27.14
N MET A 133 -19.73 20.68 26.66
CA MET A 133 -20.33 21.78 27.39
C MET A 133 -21.81 21.50 27.67
N LEU A 134 -22.56 21.04 26.65
CA LEU A 134 -23.96 20.66 26.79
C LEU A 134 -24.14 19.49 27.78
N GLN A 135 -23.27 18.49 27.73
CA GLN A 135 -23.27 17.39 28.71
C GLN A 135 -22.98 17.87 30.13
N THR A 136 -22.09 18.85 30.29
CA THR A 136 -21.75 19.46 31.58
C THR A 136 -22.90 20.28 32.14
N ILE A 137 -23.57 21.08 31.30
CA ILE A 137 -24.80 21.79 31.66
C ILE A 137 -25.86 20.78 32.12
N ALA A 138 -26.04 19.68 31.37
CA ALA A 138 -26.98 18.62 31.74
C ALA A 138 -26.69 18.00 33.10
N ALA A 139 -25.41 17.74 33.40
CA ALA A 139 -24.97 17.18 34.66
C ALA A 139 -25.20 18.17 35.83
N ASN A 140 -24.93 19.45 35.63
CA ASN A 140 -25.12 20.49 36.64
C ASN A 140 -26.59 20.73 36.98
N HIS A 141 -27.49 20.75 35.99
CA HIS A 141 -28.94 20.82 36.23
C HIS A 141 -29.50 19.57 36.90
N ALA A 142 -28.94 18.39 36.61
CA ALA A 142 -29.33 17.17 37.31
C ALA A 142 -28.92 17.19 38.80
N ALA A 143 -27.84 17.90 39.15
CA ALA A 143 -27.36 18.02 40.53
C ALA A 143 -28.12 19.09 41.35
N THR A 144 -28.55 20.19 40.74
CA THR A 144 -29.31 21.26 41.42
C THR A 144 -30.69 20.78 41.86
N HIS A 145 -31.39 20.01 41.02
CA HIS A 145 -32.69 19.44 41.38
C HIS A 145 -32.64 18.32 42.43
N ALA A 146 -31.47 17.74 42.69
CA ALA A 146 -31.30 16.76 43.77
C ALA A 146 -31.17 17.41 45.16
N ASN A 147 -30.73 18.68 45.22
CA ASN A 147 -30.58 19.42 46.48
C ASN A 147 -31.87 20.17 46.88
N ASP A 148 -32.74 20.53 45.93
CA ASP A 148 -34.03 21.18 46.22
C ASP A 148 -35.11 20.22 46.78
N THR A 149 -34.86 18.91 46.78
CA THR A 149 -35.79 17.93 47.39
C THR A 149 -35.61 17.73 48.89
N THR A 150 -34.76 18.53 49.54
CA THR A 150 -34.57 18.52 51.00
C THR A 150 -34.56 19.94 51.57
N ASP A 151 -35.67 20.67 51.43
CA ASP A 151 -36.16 21.52 52.51
C ASP A 151 -37.62 21.94 52.22
N ALA A 152 -38.54 21.43 53.03
CA ALA A 152 -39.90 21.94 53.11
C ALA A 152 -39.90 23.06 54.16
N GLY A 153 -39.95 24.31 53.73
CA GLY A 153 -39.95 25.43 54.68
C GLY A 153 -40.10 26.81 54.05
N ASP A 154 -41.35 27.28 54.08
CA ASP A 154 -41.77 28.68 54.17
C ASP A 154 -41.96 29.49 52.87
N GLY A 155 -43.10 30.19 52.87
CA GLY A 155 -43.67 30.87 51.73
C GLY A 155 -42.97 32.19 51.41
N SER A 156 -42.76 32.43 50.12
CA SER A 156 -42.56 33.76 49.56
C SER A 156 -43.00 33.75 48.10
N THR A 157 -44.05 34.53 47.82
CA THR A 157 -44.46 35.07 46.53
C THR A 157 -44.01 34.32 45.28
N VAL A 158 -44.96 33.59 44.67
CA VAL A 158 -44.89 33.14 43.27
C VAL A 158 -44.69 34.36 42.38
N GLN A 159 -43.46 34.59 41.95
CA GLN A 159 -43.16 35.46 40.83
C GLN A 159 -43.63 34.73 39.57
N GLU A 160 -44.49 35.37 38.76
CA GLU A 160 -44.94 34.83 37.47
C GLU A 160 -43.74 34.38 36.63
N PRO A 161 -43.80 33.21 35.95
CA PRO A 161 -42.75 32.78 35.05
C PRO A 161 -42.69 33.74 33.86
N ASP A 162 -41.54 34.40 33.68
CA ASP A 162 -41.27 35.34 32.59
C ASP A 162 -41.61 34.69 31.24
N LYS A 163 -42.67 35.20 30.61
CA LYS A 163 -43.24 34.69 29.36
C LYS A 163 -42.38 35.10 28.17
N SER A 164 -42.22 34.13 27.27
CA SER A 164 -41.70 34.20 25.91
C SER A 164 -40.19 34.39 25.77
N ILE A 165 -39.54 33.32 25.32
CA ILE A 165 -38.22 33.37 24.69
C ILE A 165 -38.34 34.29 23.47
N SER A 166 -37.47 35.29 23.35
CA SER A 166 -37.48 36.19 22.20
C SER A 166 -37.02 35.43 20.95
N GLY A 167 -37.73 35.59 19.83
CA GLY A 167 -37.29 35.04 18.54
C GLY A 167 -35.89 35.50 18.13
N ALA A 168 -35.42 36.64 18.65
CA ALA A 168 -34.05 37.11 18.46
C ALA A 168 -33.00 36.22 19.15
N ASP A 169 -33.28 35.71 20.35
CA ASP A 169 -32.34 34.86 21.10
C ASP A 169 -32.21 33.47 20.47
N ILE A 170 -33.31 32.96 19.92
CA ILE A 170 -33.34 31.68 19.19
C ILE A 170 -32.64 31.81 17.83
N ASN A 171 -32.88 32.91 17.09
CA ASN A 171 -32.19 33.17 15.83
C ASN A 171 -30.69 33.36 16.05
N ALA A 172 -30.29 34.10 17.11
CA ALA A 172 -28.87 34.26 17.46
C ALA A 172 -28.20 32.92 17.81
N LEU A 173 -28.92 32.02 18.47
CA LEU A 173 -28.45 30.66 18.74
C LEU A 173 -28.29 29.85 17.44
N ALA A 174 -29.29 29.88 16.55
CA ALA A 174 -29.24 29.20 15.27
C ALA A 174 -28.09 29.73 14.38
N ASP A 175 -27.90 31.05 14.32
CA ASP A 175 -26.83 31.71 13.56
C ASP A 175 -25.44 31.28 14.04
N LYS A 176 -25.26 31.05 15.34
CA LYS A 176 -24.01 30.52 15.92
C LYS A 176 -23.83 29.02 15.69
N MET A 177 -24.92 28.25 15.64
CA MET A 177 -24.87 26.78 15.51
C MET A 177 -24.74 26.28 14.07
N ILE A 178 -25.35 26.96 13.10
CA ILE A 178 -25.27 26.62 11.67
C ILE A 178 -23.82 26.46 11.17
N PRO A 179 -22.89 27.42 11.41
CA PRO A 179 -21.51 27.27 10.96
C PRO A 179 -20.79 26.08 11.62
N ILE A 180 -21.08 25.78 12.90
CA ILE A 180 -20.50 24.62 13.62
C ILE A 180 -20.95 23.30 12.97
N LEU A 181 -22.23 23.21 12.56
CA LEU A 181 -22.78 22.04 11.89
C LEU A 181 -22.25 21.88 10.45
N GLN A 182 -22.09 22.98 9.73
CA GLN A 182 -21.48 22.98 8.39
C GLN A 182 -20.03 22.51 8.47
N GLN A 183 -19.25 23.06 9.41
CA GLN A 183 -17.88 22.63 9.68
C GLN A 183 -17.83 21.12 9.97
N LYS A 184 -18.70 20.60 10.85
CA LYS A 184 -18.74 19.16 11.14
C LYS A 184 -19.04 18.32 9.90
N SER A 185 -19.86 18.81 8.97
CA SER A 185 -20.14 18.11 7.72
C SER A 185 -18.93 18.03 6.79
N GLU A 186 -18.14 19.12 6.73
CA GLU A 186 -16.88 19.15 5.99
C GLU A 186 -15.84 18.23 6.65
N ASP A 187 -15.76 18.23 7.98
CA ASP A 187 -14.86 17.37 8.74
C ASP A 187 -15.17 15.88 8.51
N VAL A 188 -16.46 15.51 8.43
CA VAL A 188 -16.89 14.14 8.10
C VAL A 188 -16.48 13.76 6.68
N ALA A 189 -16.70 14.63 5.69
CA ALA A 189 -16.28 14.37 4.32
C ALA A 189 -14.75 14.26 4.20
N ALA A 190 -14.02 15.11 4.91
CA ALA A 190 -12.55 15.05 4.99
C ALA A 190 -12.08 13.74 5.65
N ALA A 191 -12.76 13.27 6.70
CA ALA A 191 -12.46 12.00 7.37
C ALA A 191 -12.71 10.79 6.45
N GLU A 192 -13.77 10.79 5.64
CA GLU A 192 -14.03 9.74 4.64
C GLU A 192 -12.92 9.70 3.59
N LYS A 193 -12.54 10.86 3.04
CA LYS A 193 -11.42 10.97 2.09
C LYS A 193 -10.10 10.52 2.68
N LYS A 194 -9.83 10.89 3.94
CA LYS A 194 -8.66 10.41 4.70
C LYS A 194 -8.67 8.90 4.82
N GLU A 195 -9.79 8.29 5.19
CA GLU A 195 -9.89 6.84 5.33
C GLU A 195 -9.67 6.09 4.00
N GLU A 196 -10.20 6.61 2.89
CA GLU A 196 -9.92 6.07 1.55
C GLU A 196 -8.44 6.18 1.18
N HIS A 197 -7.83 7.33 1.45
CA HIS A 197 -6.40 7.56 1.23
C HIS A 197 -5.55 6.59 2.05
N LEU A 198 -5.85 6.43 3.35
CA LEU A 198 -5.17 5.48 4.22
C LEU A 198 -5.31 4.04 3.74
N LYS A 199 -6.50 3.61 3.31
CA LYS A 199 -6.73 2.28 2.73
C LYS A 199 -5.86 2.06 1.48
N MET A 200 -5.80 3.06 0.60
CA MET A 200 -4.94 2.99 -0.59
C MET A 200 -3.47 2.82 -0.21
N ILE A 201 -2.94 3.65 0.69
CA ILE A 201 -1.53 3.57 1.11
C ILE A 201 -1.24 2.25 1.84
N ARG A 202 -2.12 1.81 2.74
CA ARG A 202 -1.95 0.55 3.49
C ARG A 202 -1.98 -0.68 2.58
N SER A 203 -2.70 -0.63 1.46
CA SER A 203 -2.69 -1.71 0.45
C SER A 203 -1.31 -1.92 -0.18
N MET A 204 -0.42 -0.91 -0.09
CA MET A 204 0.95 -0.96 -0.60
C MET A 204 1.97 -1.48 0.42
N TYR A 205 1.58 -1.67 1.68
CA TYR A 205 2.49 -2.14 2.72
C TYR A 205 2.92 -3.59 2.47
N GLY A 206 4.20 -3.89 2.71
CA GLY A 206 4.77 -5.23 2.51
C GLY A 206 5.03 -5.59 1.04
N ARG A 207 4.78 -4.68 0.11
CA ARG A 207 5.13 -4.86 -1.30
C ARG A 207 6.65 -4.96 -1.49
N PRO A 208 7.18 -6.02 -2.13
CA PRO A 208 8.62 -6.18 -2.36
C PRO A 208 9.25 -4.99 -3.08
N VAL A 209 10.43 -4.57 -2.61
CA VAL A 209 11.21 -3.50 -3.24
C VAL A 209 11.58 -3.91 -4.67
N GLY A 210 11.25 -3.05 -5.64
CA GLY A 210 11.53 -3.31 -7.06
C GLY A 210 10.48 -4.15 -7.80
N GLN A 211 9.34 -4.50 -7.17
CA GLN A 211 8.27 -5.23 -7.85
C GLN A 211 7.64 -4.38 -8.96
N THR A 212 7.80 -4.82 -10.21
CA THR A 212 7.23 -4.17 -11.39
C THR A 212 5.82 -4.68 -11.67
N ASP A 213 4.86 -3.78 -11.84
CA ASP A 213 3.53 -4.10 -12.37
C ASP A 213 3.46 -3.80 -13.86
N THR A 214 2.48 -4.39 -14.54
CA THR A 214 2.19 -4.10 -15.95
C THR A 214 0.75 -3.60 -16.07
N LEU A 215 0.57 -2.37 -16.53
CA LEU A 215 -0.73 -1.79 -16.85
C LEU A 215 -1.02 -2.05 -18.33
N ALA A 216 -2.09 -2.77 -18.64
CA ALA A 216 -2.51 -2.93 -20.03
C ALA A 216 -3.06 -1.60 -20.57
N LEU A 217 -2.45 -1.06 -21.63
CA LEU A 217 -3.00 0.10 -22.35
C LEU A 217 -4.02 -0.36 -23.40
N ASN A 218 -3.77 -1.51 -24.02
CA ASN A 218 -4.67 -2.18 -24.96
C ASN A 218 -4.35 -3.69 -25.03
N ASP A 219 -4.96 -4.39 -25.98
CA ASP A 219 -4.85 -5.85 -26.18
C ASP A 219 -3.44 -6.36 -26.55
N SER A 220 -2.54 -5.48 -27.00
CA SER A 220 -1.22 -5.84 -27.51
C SER A 220 -0.07 -5.15 -26.78
N ILE A 221 -0.34 -4.05 -26.08
CA ILE A 221 0.65 -3.17 -25.46
C ILE A 221 0.28 -2.94 -23.99
N GLY A 222 1.26 -3.15 -23.13
CA GLY A 222 1.23 -2.78 -21.72
C GLY A 222 2.40 -1.86 -21.38
N VAL A 223 2.30 -1.19 -20.25
CA VAL A 223 3.36 -0.37 -19.65
C VAL A 223 3.81 -1.02 -18.37
N ARG A 224 5.11 -1.26 -18.22
CA ARG A 224 5.68 -1.65 -16.95
C ARG A 224 6.00 -0.42 -16.11
N TYR A 225 5.62 -0.48 -14.85
CA TYR A 225 5.84 0.59 -13.89
C TYR A 225 6.20 0.00 -12.52
N LEU A 226 6.92 0.80 -11.73
CA LEU A 226 7.21 0.54 -10.33
C LEU A 226 6.39 1.49 -9.47
N LEU A 227 5.66 0.95 -8.51
CA LEU A 227 5.01 1.74 -7.48
C LEU A 227 5.92 1.84 -6.25
N LYS A 228 6.06 3.04 -5.70
CA LYS A 228 6.80 3.30 -4.46
C LYS A 228 6.03 4.27 -3.57
N LEU A 229 6.10 4.08 -2.25
CA LEU A 229 5.67 5.10 -1.31
C LEU A 229 6.76 6.17 -1.16
N THR A 230 6.37 7.42 -1.28
CA THR A 230 7.26 8.58 -1.11
C THR A 230 6.62 9.59 -0.18
N GLN A 231 7.44 10.38 0.51
CA GLN A 231 6.99 11.45 1.39
C GLN A 231 7.17 12.80 0.68
N LYS A 232 6.14 13.66 0.75
CA LYS A 232 6.17 15.02 0.18
C LYS A 232 7.29 15.89 0.78
N ILE A 233 7.58 15.67 2.06
CA ILE A 233 8.63 16.35 2.83
C ILE A 233 9.42 15.29 3.62
N ASN A 234 10.54 15.68 4.24
CA ASN A 234 11.27 14.75 5.08
C ASN A 234 10.52 14.48 6.41
N VAL A 235 10.10 13.25 6.64
CA VAL A 235 9.49 12.79 7.90
C VAL A 235 10.51 11.96 8.67
N THR A 236 11.03 12.53 9.75
CA THR A 236 12.03 11.90 10.62
C THR A 236 11.38 11.30 11.86
N GLY A 237 11.48 9.98 12.05
CA GLY A 237 11.12 9.34 13.31
C GLY A 237 12.33 9.21 14.23
N ILE A 238 12.29 9.81 15.42
CA ILE A 238 13.39 9.70 16.39
C ILE A 238 13.15 8.49 17.29
N GLN A 239 14.04 7.52 17.20
CA GLN A 239 14.12 6.36 18.08
C GLN A 239 15.17 6.59 19.15
N THR A 240 14.82 6.39 20.41
CA THR A 240 15.80 6.32 21.50
C THR A 240 16.10 4.86 21.82
N TYR A 241 17.33 4.56 22.24
CA TYR A 241 17.69 3.21 22.67
C TYR A 241 16.83 2.71 23.86
N LEU A 242 16.22 3.62 24.63
CA LEU A 242 15.30 3.30 25.73
C LEU A 242 13.92 2.79 25.24
N MET A 243 13.53 3.12 24.01
CA MET A 243 12.27 2.71 23.39
C MET A 243 12.45 1.49 22.48
N GLU A 244 13.57 0.78 22.57
CA GLU A 244 13.89 -0.33 21.66
C GLU A 244 12.94 -1.51 21.77
N GLN A 245 12.28 -1.68 22.92
CA GLN A 245 11.25 -2.70 23.13
C GLN A 245 9.99 -2.51 22.25
N ASP A 246 9.74 -1.29 21.77
CA ASP A 246 8.50 -0.94 21.06
C ASP A 246 8.67 -0.88 19.53
N TYR A 247 9.87 -1.20 19.02
CA TYR A 247 10.22 -1.06 17.60
C TYR A 247 9.28 -1.75 16.61
N THR A 248 8.69 -2.89 17.00
CA THR A 248 7.77 -3.65 16.14
C THR A 248 6.43 -2.94 15.90
N GLY A 249 6.08 -1.97 16.75
CA GLY A 249 4.83 -1.21 16.63
C GLY A 249 4.92 -0.02 15.68
N TYR A 250 6.09 0.29 15.13
CA TYR A 250 6.29 1.48 14.33
C TYR A 250 5.83 1.28 12.89
N ASN A 251 5.16 2.29 12.34
CA ASN A 251 4.85 2.33 10.92
C ASN A 251 6.03 2.96 10.15
N TYR A 252 7.06 2.16 9.86
CA TYR A 252 8.25 2.65 9.15
C TYR A 252 7.97 3.20 7.75
N ASN A 253 6.88 2.78 7.10
CA ASN A 253 6.50 3.28 5.77
C ASN A 253 6.09 4.76 5.76
N THR A 254 5.81 5.34 6.94
CA THR A 254 5.52 6.79 7.04
C THR A 254 6.79 7.63 7.06
N LEU A 255 7.95 7.02 7.34
CA LEU A 255 9.19 7.72 7.58
C LEU A 255 10.03 7.76 6.31
N SER A 256 10.60 8.94 6.01
CA SER A 256 11.69 9.04 5.04
C SER A 256 13.05 8.86 5.72
N THR A 257 13.15 9.25 6.99
CA THR A 257 14.36 9.19 7.80
C THR A 257 14.08 8.56 9.15
N PHE A 258 14.90 7.61 9.55
CA PHE A 258 14.93 7.05 10.89
C PHE A 258 16.15 7.57 11.62
N SER A 259 15.94 8.21 12.76
CA SER A 259 17.00 8.88 13.50
C SER A 259 17.22 8.20 14.83
N PHE A 260 18.39 7.60 15.02
CA PHE A 260 18.68 6.76 16.19
C PHE A 260 19.52 7.53 17.22
N LEU A 261 18.96 7.69 18.42
CA LEU A 261 19.63 8.23 19.59
C LEU A 261 20.10 7.07 20.49
N GLY A 262 21.39 6.76 20.39
CA GLY A 262 22.04 5.76 21.24
C GLY A 262 23.53 6.02 21.49
N TYR A 263 24.15 6.98 20.80
CA TYR A 263 25.57 7.25 20.96
C TYR A 263 25.81 8.52 21.77
N MET A 264 26.90 8.54 22.52
CA MET A 264 27.37 9.69 23.29
C MET A 264 28.77 10.08 22.81
N VAL A 265 29.14 11.34 23.02
CA VAL A 265 30.48 11.86 22.75
C VAL A 265 31.11 12.40 24.03
N ASP A 266 32.34 11.99 24.31
CA ASP A 266 33.17 12.63 25.32
C ASP A 266 33.75 13.92 24.74
N GLY A 267 33.39 15.08 25.32
CA GLY A 267 33.79 16.37 24.80
C GLY A 267 35.28 16.70 24.98
N ASN A 268 35.99 16.02 25.88
CA ASN A 268 37.42 16.26 26.07
C ASN A 268 38.28 15.58 25.01
N THR A 269 37.84 14.41 24.55
CA THR A 269 38.61 13.53 23.67
C THR A 269 38.01 13.42 22.27
N GLY A 270 36.72 13.68 22.11
CA GLY A 270 35.96 13.44 20.88
C GLY A 270 35.57 11.98 20.67
N SER A 271 35.86 11.10 21.65
CA SER A 271 35.56 9.67 21.55
C SER A 271 34.06 9.41 21.58
N ILE A 272 33.59 8.52 20.71
CA ILE A 272 32.19 8.09 20.64
C ILE A 272 32.03 6.80 21.45
N GLY A 273 31.01 6.75 22.31
CA GLY A 273 30.62 5.55 23.06
C GLY A 273 29.15 5.22 22.85
N ALA A 274 28.83 3.93 22.78
CA ALA A 274 27.44 3.46 22.77
C ALA A 274 26.83 3.55 24.19
N ALA A 275 25.61 4.04 24.29
CA ALA A 275 24.80 4.07 25.50
C ALA A 275 23.93 2.80 25.67
N PHE A 276 24.12 1.82 24.80
CA PHE A 276 23.25 0.67 24.65
C PHE A 276 24.06 -0.60 24.32
N PRO A 277 23.54 -1.80 24.62
CA PRO A 277 24.10 -3.05 24.12
C PRO A 277 23.77 -3.22 22.62
N GLU A 278 24.80 -3.24 21.76
CA GLU A 278 24.62 -3.22 20.30
C GLU A 278 23.83 -4.42 19.75
N ASP A 279 23.94 -5.58 20.40
CA ASP A 279 23.23 -6.82 20.05
C ASP A 279 21.71 -6.74 20.23
N GLN A 280 21.22 -5.72 20.95
CA GLN A 280 19.80 -5.54 21.27
C GLN A 280 19.06 -4.57 20.34
N VAL A 281 19.77 -3.85 19.46
CA VAL A 281 19.15 -2.88 18.56
C VAL A 281 18.67 -3.56 17.28
N LYS A 282 17.36 -3.67 17.13
CA LYS A 282 16.67 -4.30 15.98
C LYS A 282 15.98 -3.27 15.08
N SER A 283 15.57 -2.14 15.65
CA SER A 283 14.84 -1.06 14.99
C SER A 283 15.56 -0.48 13.76
N ILE A 284 16.89 -0.39 13.80
CA ILE A 284 17.70 0.09 12.67
C ILE A 284 17.54 -0.82 11.44
N LYS A 285 17.49 -2.15 11.65
CA LYS A 285 17.36 -3.11 10.55
C LYS A 285 15.99 -2.99 9.90
N GLU A 286 14.93 -2.89 10.70
CA GLU A 286 13.55 -2.74 10.23
C GLU A 286 13.37 -1.42 9.47
N ALA A 287 13.88 -0.31 10.01
CA ALA A 287 13.85 0.99 9.34
C ALA A 287 14.53 0.96 7.96
N ARG A 288 15.70 0.33 7.88
CA ARG A 288 16.43 0.18 6.61
C ARG A 288 15.69 -0.73 5.63
N ALA A 289 15.08 -1.82 6.11
CA ALA A 289 14.27 -2.71 5.28
C ALA A 289 13.05 -1.98 4.69
N ALA A 290 12.49 -1.02 5.42
CA ALA A 290 11.44 -0.11 4.94
C ALA A 290 11.96 1.01 4.02
N GLY A 291 13.27 1.11 3.80
CA GLY A 291 13.88 2.10 2.91
C GLY A 291 14.13 3.47 3.53
N CYS A 292 14.11 3.59 4.86
CA CYS A 292 14.44 4.83 5.56
C CYS A 292 15.92 5.17 5.44
N ASN A 293 16.24 6.46 5.28
CA ASN A 293 17.59 6.96 5.53
C ASN A 293 17.89 6.86 7.02
N LEU A 294 19.12 6.48 7.40
CA LEU A 294 19.52 6.38 8.80
C LEU A 294 20.33 7.61 9.23
N GLN A 295 19.87 8.33 10.24
CA GLN A 295 20.62 9.41 10.89
C GLN A 295 21.00 9.02 12.31
N LEU A 296 22.23 9.31 12.74
CA LEU A 296 22.61 9.15 14.15
C LEU A 296 22.41 10.48 14.90
N ILE A 297 21.84 10.46 16.10
CA ILE A 297 21.70 11.66 16.92
C ILE A 297 22.73 11.66 18.03
N PHE A 298 23.46 12.77 18.16
CA PHE A 298 24.29 13.06 19.32
C PHE A 298 23.58 14.11 20.17
N PHE A 299 22.91 13.64 21.21
CA PHE A 299 22.25 14.49 22.20
C PHE A 299 23.17 14.76 23.39
N ASP A 300 23.35 16.01 23.74
CA ASP A 300 24.02 16.41 24.97
C ASP A 300 23.33 17.62 25.61
N LYS A 301 23.15 17.54 26.92
CA LYS A 301 22.60 18.62 27.76
C LYS A 301 23.62 19.17 28.76
N LYS A 302 24.81 18.55 28.88
CA LYS A 302 25.86 18.96 29.81
C LYS A 302 26.70 20.08 29.18
N THR A 303 26.43 21.31 29.60
CA THR A 303 27.13 22.53 29.17
C THR A 303 28.66 22.40 29.21
N SER A 304 29.22 21.75 30.24
CA SER A 304 30.67 21.54 30.36
C SER A 304 31.25 20.60 29.30
N ASN A 305 30.52 19.54 28.93
CA ASN A 305 30.94 18.59 27.90
C ASN A 305 30.86 19.22 26.51
N ILE A 306 29.74 19.92 26.22
CA ILE A 306 29.57 20.70 24.99
C ILE A 306 30.72 21.72 24.85
N GLN A 307 31.01 22.51 25.89
CA GLN A 307 32.11 23.47 25.84
C GLN A 307 33.47 22.82 25.61
N ALA A 308 33.74 21.68 26.24
CA ALA A 308 34.99 20.96 26.05
C ALA A 308 35.18 20.57 24.57
N LEU A 309 34.12 20.06 23.93
CA LEU A 309 34.14 19.67 22.52
C LEU A 309 34.34 20.88 21.61
N LEU A 310 33.63 21.98 21.88
CA LEU A 310 33.69 23.19 21.05
C LEU A 310 35.03 23.94 21.15
N LYS A 311 35.77 23.79 22.25
CA LYS A 311 37.04 24.49 22.48
C LYS A 311 38.28 23.72 22.03
N LYS A 312 38.18 22.42 21.76
CA LYS A 312 39.33 21.54 21.51
C LYS A 312 39.36 21.04 20.05
N PRO A 313 40.15 21.65 19.14
CA PRO A 313 40.22 21.21 17.75
C PRO A 313 40.62 19.73 17.56
N ALA A 314 41.47 19.20 18.45
CA ALA A 314 41.83 17.78 18.42
C ALA A 314 40.63 16.87 18.71
N ALA A 315 39.79 17.23 19.68
CA ALA A 315 38.56 16.49 19.99
C ALA A 315 37.54 16.58 18.85
N GLN A 316 37.42 17.74 18.20
CA GLN A 316 36.52 17.92 17.04
C GLN A 316 36.92 17.03 15.86
N ARG A 317 38.22 16.96 15.54
CA ARG A 317 38.73 16.06 14.48
C ARG A 317 38.54 14.60 14.85
N ALA A 318 38.91 14.22 16.08
CA ALA A 318 38.73 12.86 16.57
C ALA A 318 37.26 12.41 16.53
N PHE A 319 36.34 13.32 16.88
CA PHE A 319 34.89 13.09 16.76
C PHE A 319 34.48 12.91 15.30
N ALA A 320 34.85 13.83 14.40
CA ALA A 320 34.47 13.77 12.99
C ALA A 320 35.00 12.49 12.30
N ASP A 321 36.26 12.11 12.55
CA ASP A 321 36.88 10.91 11.99
C ASP A 321 36.26 9.63 12.53
N SER A 322 35.96 9.59 13.83
CA SER A 322 35.31 8.44 14.46
C SER A 322 33.86 8.31 14.01
N LEU A 323 33.17 9.43 13.84
CA LEU A 323 31.81 9.45 13.31
C LEU A 323 31.78 8.97 11.86
N ALA A 324 32.70 9.42 11.00
CA ALA A 324 32.77 8.96 9.60
C ALA A 324 32.91 7.43 9.50
N ARG A 325 33.71 6.83 10.40
CA ARG A 325 33.84 5.36 10.52
C ARG A 325 32.55 4.73 11.01
N LEU A 326 31.93 5.29 12.06
CA LEU A 326 30.67 4.77 12.61
C LEU A 326 29.54 4.83 11.59
N LEU A 327 29.40 5.93 10.84
CA LEU A 327 28.39 6.06 9.79
C LEU A 327 28.58 4.99 8.71
N ARG A 328 29.83 4.72 8.32
CA ARG A 328 30.13 3.65 7.36
C ARG A 328 29.77 2.26 7.91
N GLN A 329 30.12 1.98 9.16
CA GLN A 329 29.83 0.71 9.82
C GLN A 329 28.32 0.46 9.96
N GLN A 330 27.58 1.49 10.35
CA GLN A 330 26.13 1.43 10.53
C GLN A 330 25.34 1.63 9.25
N LEU A 331 26.01 1.81 8.10
CA LEU A 331 25.39 2.19 6.82
C LEU A 331 24.42 3.37 6.99
N ALA A 332 24.83 4.36 7.78
CA ALA A 332 24.07 5.57 8.06
C ALA A 332 24.34 6.64 6.99
N ASP A 333 23.39 7.55 6.84
CA ASP A 333 23.37 8.63 5.86
C ASP A 333 23.75 9.98 6.47
N GLY A 334 24.01 10.05 7.77
CA GLY A 334 24.46 11.27 8.41
C GLY A 334 24.24 11.34 9.91
N VAL A 335 24.35 12.56 10.42
CA VAL A 335 24.28 12.87 11.83
C VAL A 335 23.38 14.08 12.11
N THR A 336 22.71 14.05 13.25
CA THR A 336 22.01 15.20 13.85
C THR A 336 22.69 15.57 15.16
N ILE A 337 23.14 16.82 15.26
CA ILE A 337 23.74 17.36 16.48
C ILE A 337 22.66 18.06 17.31
N TYR A 338 22.42 17.56 18.52
CA TYR A 338 21.43 18.12 19.44
C TYR A 338 22.10 18.52 20.75
N PHE A 339 22.57 19.77 20.80
CA PHE A 339 23.08 20.38 22.02
C PHE A 339 21.97 21.23 22.65
N GLN A 340 21.28 20.66 23.63
CA GLN A 340 20.04 21.23 24.18
C GLN A 340 20.23 22.62 24.79
N HIS A 341 21.40 22.86 25.38
CA HIS A 341 21.76 24.15 25.96
C HIS A 341 23.16 24.57 25.51
N LEU A 342 23.23 25.19 24.33
CA LEU A 342 24.46 25.82 23.87
C LEU A 342 24.78 27.01 24.80
N PRO A 343 25.92 27.01 25.52
CA PRO A 343 26.24 28.10 26.44
C PRO A 343 26.46 29.41 25.68
N ALA A 344 26.25 30.53 26.38
CA ALA A 344 26.52 31.85 25.85
C ALA A 344 27.96 31.97 25.33
N ASN A 345 28.15 32.86 24.34
CA ASN A 345 29.44 33.14 23.72
C ASN A 345 30.09 31.95 23.00
N GLN A 346 29.32 30.91 22.63
CA GLN A 346 29.82 29.78 21.82
C GLN A 346 29.47 29.88 20.33
N ARG A 347 28.86 30.98 19.87
CA ARG A 347 28.38 31.17 18.48
C ARG A 347 29.41 30.79 17.41
N SER A 348 30.59 31.40 17.45
CA SER A 348 31.65 31.14 16.46
C SER A 348 32.29 29.75 16.62
N ALA A 349 32.37 29.25 17.86
CA ALA A 349 32.93 27.94 18.15
C ALA A 349 32.03 26.81 17.64
N PHE A 350 30.71 26.93 17.87
CA PHE A 350 29.71 26.01 17.34
C PHE A 350 29.69 26.00 15.80
N THR A 351 29.71 27.19 15.18
CA THR A 351 29.79 27.32 13.72
C THR A 351 31.03 26.65 13.14
N SER A 352 32.19 26.88 13.77
CA SER A 352 33.46 26.26 13.36
C SER A 352 33.43 24.74 13.51
N PHE A 353 32.84 24.24 14.60
CA PHE A 353 32.65 22.81 14.84
C PHE A 353 31.77 22.16 13.76
N ILE A 354 30.60 22.73 13.46
CA ILE A 354 29.68 22.20 12.43
C ILE A 354 30.33 22.24 11.04
N ARG A 355 31.08 23.31 10.72
CA ARG A 355 31.86 23.37 9.47
C ARG A 355 32.86 22.22 9.37
N ILE A 356 33.73 22.06 10.37
CA ILE A 356 34.75 20.99 10.40
C ILE A 356 34.07 19.63 10.26
N LEU A 357 33.01 19.40 11.03
CA LEU A 357 32.24 18.16 10.98
C LEU A 357 31.68 17.89 9.58
N SER A 358 30.98 18.85 8.99
CA SER A 358 30.38 18.71 7.66
C SER A 358 31.43 18.48 6.58
N GLU A 359 32.52 19.26 6.57
CA GLU A 359 33.59 19.13 5.58
C GLU A 359 34.28 17.76 5.68
N THR A 360 34.62 17.31 6.88
CA THR A 360 35.22 15.98 7.10
C THR A 360 34.29 14.85 6.68
N LEU A 361 32.99 14.93 7.03
CA LEU A 361 32.02 13.91 6.63
C LEU A 361 31.83 13.89 5.11
N GLN A 362 31.68 15.04 4.45
CA GLN A 362 31.51 15.10 2.99
C GLN A 362 32.75 14.65 2.22
N GLN A 363 33.95 14.86 2.78
CA GLN A 363 35.19 14.31 2.23
C GLN A 363 35.22 12.77 2.34
N ALA A 364 34.69 12.21 3.42
CA ALA A 364 34.59 10.75 3.60
C ALA A 364 33.54 10.11 2.68
N ASP A 365 32.38 10.75 2.53
CA ASP A 365 31.34 10.42 1.56
C ASP A 365 30.41 11.63 1.34
N LYS A 366 30.22 12.05 0.08
CA LYS A 366 29.37 13.19 -0.28
C LYS A 366 27.90 13.01 0.10
N LYS A 367 27.45 11.79 0.36
CA LYS A 367 26.08 11.51 0.78
C LYS A 367 25.79 11.97 2.21
N TYR A 368 26.81 12.03 3.08
CA TYR A 368 26.60 12.29 4.51
C TYR A 368 26.00 13.67 4.75
N LYS A 369 24.88 13.69 5.49
CA LYS A 369 24.16 14.90 5.87
C LYS A 369 24.43 15.26 7.32
N VAL A 370 24.50 16.56 7.60
CA VAL A 370 24.59 17.10 8.96
C VAL A 370 23.36 17.94 9.22
N ASN A 371 22.62 17.57 10.26
CA ASN A 371 21.49 18.34 10.78
C ASN A 371 21.86 18.93 12.14
N VAL A 372 21.21 20.01 12.52
CA VAL A 372 21.36 20.61 13.85
C VAL A 372 20.00 20.85 14.46
N VAL A 373 19.86 20.55 15.75
CA VAL A 373 18.69 20.95 16.53
C VAL A 373 18.95 22.34 17.12
N VAL A 374 17.98 23.23 16.97
CA VAL A 374 18.03 24.64 17.36
C VAL A 374 16.77 25.01 18.14
N PRO A 375 16.82 25.95 19.11
CA PRO A 375 15.65 26.25 19.95
C PRO A 375 14.58 27.03 19.18
N ALA A 376 13.31 26.93 19.57
CA ALA A 376 12.24 27.80 19.05
C ALA A 376 12.58 29.31 19.22
N TYR A 377 13.28 29.64 20.32
CA TYR A 377 13.76 30.99 20.59
C TYR A 377 15.21 31.02 21.10
N ASP A 378 16.11 31.56 20.27
CA ASP A 378 17.51 31.80 20.62
C ASP A 378 17.73 33.23 21.12
N LYS A 379 17.36 33.48 22.38
CA LYS A 379 17.47 34.82 23.01
C LYS A 379 18.87 35.43 22.94
N TYR A 380 19.91 34.60 22.99
CA TYR A 380 21.30 35.05 23.10
C TYR A 380 22.03 35.02 21.75
N LEU A 381 21.34 34.70 20.65
CA LEU A 381 21.93 34.57 19.32
C LEU A 381 23.15 33.62 19.32
N ASN A 382 23.04 32.51 20.03
CA ASN A 382 24.09 31.49 20.11
C ASN A 382 24.28 30.74 18.78
N TYR A 383 23.34 30.79 17.84
CA TYR A 383 23.42 30.10 16.55
C TYR A 383 23.63 31.10 15.39
N ASP A 384 24.73 30.94 14.66
CA ASP A 384 24.96 31.70 13.43
C ASP A 384 24.28 31.07 12.22
N LEU A 385 22.98 31.32 12.08
CA LEU A 385 22.14 30.69 11.06
C LEU A 385 22.69 30.87 9.64
N ARG A 386 23.13 32.08 9.30
CA ARG A 386 23.69 32.39 7.98
C ARG A 386 24.97 31.61 7.71
N ALA A 387 25.89 31.57 8.67
CA ALA A 387 27.14 30.82 8.52
C ALA A 387 26.93 29.29 8.54
N LEU A 388 25.97 28.79 9.33
CA LEU A 388 25.63 27.37 9.41
C LEU A 388 24.93 26.86 8.14
N ASN A 389 24.22 27.71 7.41
CA ASN A 389 23.42 27.30 6.25
C ASN A 389 24.23 26.55 5.19
N ALA A 390 25.51 26.88 4.98
CA ALA A 390 26.36 26.18 4.02
C ALA A 390 26.69 24.72 4.41
N TYR A 391 26.61 24.38 5.69
CA TYR A 391 27.07 23.11 6.27
C TYR A 391 25.92 22.24 6.80
N VAL A 392 24.76 22.83 7.01
CA VAL A 392 23.57 22.17 7.56
C VAL A 392 22.59 21.81 6.44
N THR A 393 22.08 20.58 6.50
CA THR A 393 21.00 20.09 5.64
C THR A 393 19.63 20.50 6.20
N PHE A 394 19.34 20.16 7.46
CA PHE A 394 18.15 20.64 8.17
C PHE A 394 18.47 21.30 9.51
N PHE A 395 17.78 22.41 9.77
CA PHE A 395 17.63 23.01 11.09
C PHE A 395 16.34 22.48 11.71
N LEU A 396 16.47 21.61 12.72
CA LEU A 396 15.35 21.06 13.47
C LEU A 396 15.00 22.03 14.61
N ILE A 397 13.90 22.77 14.48
CA ILE A 397 13.44 23.68 15.51
C ILE A 397 12.77 22.87 16.63
N ASP A 398 13.35 22.91 17.82
CA ASP A 398 12.93 22.14 18.99
C ASP A 398 11.68 22.72 19.66
N PHE A 399 10.57 21.98 19.56
CA PHE A 399 9.32 22.22 20.30
C PHE A 399 9.00 21.06 21.26
N THR A 400 10.01 20.34 21.75
CA THR A 400 9.82 19.21 22.66
C THR A 400 9.91 19.60 24.13
N GLN A 401 10.28 20.86 24.41
CA GLN A 401 10.54 21.34 25.74
C GLN A 401 9.42 22.26 26.24
N ALA A 402 8.94 22.00 27.45
CA ALA A 402 8.06 22.92 28.15
C ALA A 402 8.83 24.18 28.53
N THR A 403 8.29 25.35 28.19
CA THR A 403 8.89 26.65 28.48
C THR A 403 7.84 27.61 29.05
N GLY A 404 8.27 28.60 29.83
CA GLY A 404 7.40 29.61 30.41
C GLY A 404 6.94 29.29 31.85
N ASN A 405 6.04 30.14 32.34
CA ASN A 405 5.48 30.15 33.69
C ASN A 405 3.93 30.15 33.69
N ILE A 406 3.35 29.81 32.54
CA ILE A 406 1.93 29.66 32.28
C ILE A 406 1.77 28.29 31.62
N ALA A 407 0.77 27.51 32.04
CA ALA A 407 0.48 26.23 31.43
C ALA A 407 0.16 26.39 29.94
N GLY A 408 0.69 25.49 29.11
CA GLY A 408 0.56 25.61 27.67
C GLY A 408 1.11 24.40 26.90
N ALA A 409 0.82 24.41 25.61
CA ALA A 409 1.30 23.42 24.65
C ALA A 409 2.82 23.47 24.49
N LEU A 410 3.43 22.33 24.15
CA LEU A 410 4.87 22.26 23.80
C LEU A 410 5.19 22.97 22.47
N ALA A 411 4.28 22.85 21.51
CA ALA A 411 4.43 23.38 20.16
C ALA A 411 3.21 24.25 19.78
N PRO A 412 2.94 25.36 20.46
CA PRO A 412 1.78 26.19 20.12
C PRO A 412 1.91 26.72 18.69
N LEU A 413 0.84 26.72 17.91
CA LEU A 413 0.90 27.13 16.51
C LEU A 413 1.11 28.64 16.35
N ASP A 414 0.28 29.47 17.01
CA ASP A 414 0.20 30.91 16.79
C ASP A 414 0.07 31.77 18.08
N SER A 415 0.16 31.20 19.29
CA SER A 415 -0.08 31.94 20.56
C SER A 415 1.04 32.94 20.93
N ASP A 416 2.06 32.53 21.69
CA ASP A 416 3.20 33.39 22.04
C ASP A 416 4.15 33.51 20.84
N PRO A 417 4.38 34.70 20.24
CA PRO A 417 5.31 34.84 19.13
C PRO A 417 6.69 34.28 19.42
N LEU A 418 7.17 34.31 20.67
CA LEU A 418 8.49 33.79 21.04
C LEU A 418 8.53 32.26 21.06
N GLN A 419 7.47 31.58 21.46
CA GLN A 419 7.47 30.11 21.62
C GLN A 419 6.64 29.38 20.56
N SER A 420 5.88 30.09 19.75
CA SER A 420 5.02 29.52 18.70
C SER A 420 5.78 29.02 17.48
N VAL A 421 5.17 28.05 16.80
CA VAL A 421 5.65 27.49 15.54
C VAL A 421 5.76 28.58 14.47
N SER A 422 4.70 29.37 14.29
CA SER A 422 4.71 30.43 13.27
C SER A 422 5.74 31.52 13.56
N GLY A 423 5.82 31.96 14.81
CA GLY A 423 6.79 32.95 15.25
C GLY A 423 8.22 32.48 15.09
N ALA A 424 8.52 31.23 15.47
CA ALA A 424 9.84 30.64 15.28
C ALA A 424 10.19 30.54 13.81
N VAL A 425 9.33 29.93 12.98
CA VAL A 425 9.58 29.79 11.54
C VAL A 425 9.83 31.15 10.90
N SER A 426 9.02 32.17 11.21
CA SER A 426 9.26 33.54 10.74
C SER A 426 10.66 34.07 11.10
N ARG A 427 11.15 33.83 12.32
CA ARG A 427 12.50 34.25 12.73
C ARG A 427 13.61 33.52 11.98
N TYR A 428 13.48 32.21 11.79
CA TYR A 428 14.49 31.44 11.05
C TYR A 428 14.54 31.84 9.57
N LEU A 429 13.39 32.14 8.96
CA LEU A 429 13.32 32.70 7.60
C LEU A 429 13.98 34.08 7.52
N GLN A 430 13.74 34.96 8.49
CA GLN A 430 14.43 36.26 8.60
C GLN A 430 15.93 36.13 8.85
N GLY A 431 16.38 34.99 9.39
CA GLY A 431 17.78 34.62 9.57
C GLY A 431 18.45 34.02 8.32
N ASP A 432 17.85 34.16 7.14
CA ASP A 432 18.28 33.62 5.85
C ASP A 432 18.37 32.08 5.78
N VAL A 433 17.58 31.37 6.60
CA VAL A 433 17.42 29.92 6.46
C VAL A 433 16.35 29.64 5.39
N PRO A 434 16.66 28.90 4.32
CA PRO A 434 15.66 28.53 3.32
C PRO A 434 14.52 27.69 3.93
N PRO A 435 13.24 27.90 3.53
CA PRO A 435 12.11 27.12 4.05
C PRO A 435 12.32 25.61 3.97
N GLY A 436 12.81 25.13 2.82
CA GLY A 436 13.12 23.71 2.58
C GLY A 436 14.26 23.13 3.45
N LYS A 437 14.94 23.92 4.28
CA LYS A 437 15.91 23.46 5.28
C LYS A 437 15.37 23.54 6.71
N ILE A 438 14.18 24.07 6.93
CA ILE A 438 13.55 24.11 8.25
C ILE A 438 12.78 22.80 8.45
N SER A 439 13.00 22.16 9.59
CA SER A 439 12.23 21.00 10.03
C SER A 439 11.68 21.27 11.43
N LEU A 440 10.42 20.91 11.70
CA LEU A 440 9.87 21.06 13.05
C LEU A 440 10.10 19.79 13.86
N LEU A 441 10.76 19.89 15.01
CA LEU A 441 10.88 18.80 15.96
C LEU A 441 9.70 18.85 16.93
N LEU A 442 8.67 18.05 16.63
CA LEU A 442 7.41 17.96 17.38
C LEU A 442 7.40 16.75 18.30
N SER A 443 6.58 16.77 19.35
CA SER A 443 6.53 15.69 20.33
C SER A 443 5.23 14.88 20.29
N TYR A 444 5.36 13.57 20.51
CA TYR A 444 4.24 12.67 20.87
C TYR A 444 4.07 12.55 22.40
N TYR A 445 4.71 13.41 23.16
CA TYR A 445 4.45 13.60 24.58
C TYR A 445 3.62 14.87 24.80
N GLY A 446 2.75 14.82 25.79
CA GLY A 446 2.16 16.00 26.40
C GLY A 446 2.98 16.52 27.58
N ALA A 447 2.63 17.71 28.05
CA ALA A 447 3.18 18.36 29.22
C ALA A 447 2.11 18.46 30.31
N VAL A 448 2.46 18.02 31.52
CA VAL A 448 1.62 18.23 32.70
C VAL A 448 2.13 19.43 33.48
N TRP A 449 1.23 20.37 33.73
CA TRP A 449 1.47 21.60 34.47
C TRP A 449 0.68 21.57 35.77
N LYS A 450 1.29 22.06 36.86
CA LYS A 450 0.58 22.32 38.12
C LYS A 450 0.16 23.78 38.14
N LYS A 451 -1.12 24.02 38.41
CA LYS A 451 -1.66 25.38 38.49
C LYS A 451 -1.17 26.08 39.74
N GLY A 452 -0.70 27.31 39.57
CA GLY A 452 -0.38 28.18 40.67
C GLY A 452 -1.63 28.56 41.45
N LYS A 453 -1.53 28.67 42.78
CA LYS A 453 -2.60 29.22 43.64
C LYS A 453 -2.43 30.73 43.75
N GLU A 454 -3.55 31.47 43.80
CA GLU A 454 -3.57 32.89 44.18
C GLU A 454 -2.60 33.78 43.38
N GLY A 455 -2.53 33.60 42.05
CA GLY A 455 -1.67 34.40 41.18
C GLY A 455 -0.19 33.97 41.13
N ALA A 456 0.17 32.87 41.79
CA ALA A 456 1.46 32.21 41.58
C ALA A 456 1.59 31.67 40.13
N PRO A 457 2.82 31.59 39.58
CA PRO A 457 3.03 31.02 38.26
C PRO A 457 2.70 29.52 38.21
N ASP A 458 2.30 29.06 37.04
CA ASP A 458 2.16 27.63 36.75
C ASP A 458 3.55 26.99 36.66
N VAL A 459 3.64 25.73 37.08
CA VAL A 459 4.91 25.00 37.15
C VAL A 459 4.83 23.74 36.31
N PHE A 460 5.74 23.60 35.35
CA PHE A 460 5.92 22.36 34.60
C PHE A 460 6.24 21.21 35.57
N SER A 461 5.46 20.15 35.51
CA SER A 461 5.62 18.98 36.38
C SER A 461 6.38 17.86 35.70
N ARG A 462 5.91 17.41 34.53
CA ARG A 462 6.46 16.23 33.83
C ARG A 462 5.93 16.14 32.41
N TYR A 463 6.63 15.37 31.58
CA TYR A 463 6.11 14.90 30.30
C TYR A 463 5.28 13.62 30.50
N VAL A 464 4.28 13.40 29.66
CA VAL A 464 3.43 12.20 29.66
C VAL A 464 3.23 11.72 28.22
N SER A 465 3.36 10.41 27.97
CA SER A 465 3.26 9.88 26.60
C SER A 465 1.83 9.98 26.08
N TYR A 466 1.64 10.12 24.77
CA TYR A 466 0.31 10.08 24.16
C TYR A 466 -0.45 8.80 24.51
N SER A 467 0.25 7.66 24.55
CA SER A 467 -0.34 6.38 24.91
C SER A 467 -0.87 6.35 26.35
N ASP A 468 -0.18 7.01 27.29
CA ASP A 468 -0.60 7.08 28.69
C ASP A 468 -1.74 8.08 28.88
N ILE A 469 -1.72 9.21 28.17
CA ILE A 469 -2.86 10.14 28.11
C ILE A 469 -4.10 9.38 27.63
N ARG A 470 -4.02 8.65 26.52
CA ARG A 470 -5.15 7.91 25.94
C ARG A 470 -5.65 6.75 26.83
N LYS A 471 -4.76 6.12 27.60
CA LYS A 471 -5.15 5.09 28.59
C LYS A 471 -5.85 5.71 29.80
N GLN A 472 -5.36 6.84 30.30
CA GLN A 472 -5.89 7.49 31.49
C GLN A 472 -7.19 8.25 31.19
N TYR A 473 -7.28 8.83 29.99
CA TYR A 473 -8.40 9.62 29.51
C TYR A 473 -8.91 9.01 28.20
N PRO A 474 -9.73 7.95 28.28
CA PRO A 474 -10.31 7.29 27.11
C PRO A 474 -11.30 8.23 26.40
N SER A 475 -11.83 7.79 25.25
CA SER A 475 -12.66 8.58 24.32
C SER A 475 -13.88 9.28 24.92
N ASP A 476 -14.32 8.90 26.12
CA ASP A 476 -15.43 9.54 26.83
C ASP A 476 -15.00 10.82 27.59
N THR A 477 -13.70 10.99 27.84
CA THR A 477 -13.14 12.26 28.33
C THR A 477 -13.01 13.20 27.15
N ILE A 478 -13.71 14.33 27.18
CA ILE A 478 -13.64 15.32 26.11
C ILE A 478 -12.56 16.35 26.47
N PRO A 479 -11.38 16.32 25.81
CA PRO A 479 -10.36 17.34 26.02
C PRO A 479 -10.82 18.68 25.44
N LEU A 480 -10.35 19.77 26.05
CA LEU A 480 -10.55 21.13 25.56
C LEU A 480 -9.55 21.41 24.43
N PHE A 481 -9.95 22.22 23.45
CA PHE A 481 -9.10 22.62 22.33
C PHE A 481 -8.80 24.11 22.41
N ASP A 482 -7.52 24.46 22.43
CA ASP A 482 -7.05 25.83 22.31
C ASP A 482 -6.75 26.13 20.83
N GLU A 483 -7.49 27.08 20.26
CA GLU A 483 -7.39 27.40 18.83
C GLU A 483 -6.09 28.10 18.45
N ASP A 484 -5.56 28.97 19.31
CA ASP A 484 -4.36 29.76 19.01
C ASP A 484 -3.10 28.90 19.16
N ALA A 485 -3.06 28.04 20.18
CA ALA A 485 -2.03 27.02 20.32
C ALA A 485 -2.20 25.87 19.31
N ALA A 486 -3.40 25.70 18.73
CA ALA A 486 -3.82 24.52 17.99
C ALA A 486 -3.37 23.24 18.73
N ALA A 487 -3.84 23.08 19.97
CA ALA A 487 -3.46 22.00 20.86
C ALA A 487 -4.61 21.63 21.80
N PHE A 488 -4.59 20.40 22.31
CA PHE A 488 -5.58 19.94 23.27
C PHE A 488 -5.05 20.03 24.70
N PHE A 489 -5.96 20.22 25.65
CA PHE A 489 -5.63 20.09 27.06
C PHE A 489 -6.75 19.46 27.89
N ILE A 490 -6.39 18.90 29.04
CA ILE A 490 -7.31 18.34 30.02
C ILE A 490 -7.06 19.04 31.35
N GLU A 491 -8.13 19.57 31.95
CA GLU A 491 -8.10 20.11 33.31
C GLU A 491 -8.37 19.00 34.33
N VAL A 492 -7.42 18.79 35.23
CA VAL A 492 -7.57 17.87 36.37
C VAL A 492 -7.93 18.70 37.59
N LYS A 493 -9.17 18.51 38.04
CA LYS A 493 -9.73 19.21 39.20
C LYS A 493 -9.40 18.46 40.49
N ASP A 494 -9.17 19.21 41.55
CA ASP A 494 -9.03 18.67 42.90
C ASP A 494 -10.38 18.26 43.50
N LYS A 495 -10.35 17.73 44.72
CA LYS A 495 -11.55 17.31 45.46
C LYS A 495 -12.55 18.44 45.77
N TYR A 496 -12.15 19.69 45.59
CA TYR A 496 -12.98 20.88 45.79
C TYR A 496 -13.45 21.49 44.46
N GLY A 497 -13.13 20.87 43.33
CA GLY A 497 -13.55 21.30 42.00
C GLY A 497 -12.65 22.36 41.36
N ALA A 498 -11.56 22.77 42.01
CA ALA A 498 -10.60 23.73 41.45
C ALA A 498 -9.58 23.02 40.55
N VAL A 499 -9.21 23.64 39.42
CA VAL A 499 -8.19 23.08 38.52
C VAL A 499 -6.83 23.10 39.23
N ASN A 500 -6.23 21.92 39.39
CA ASN A 500 -4.94 21.76 40.05
C ASN A 500 -3.84 21.32 39.06
N GLU A 501 -4.18 20.55 38.03
CA GLU A 501 -3.25 20.23 36.94
C GLU A 501 -3.90 20.49 35.58
N GLU A 502 -3.09 20.88 34.60
CA GLU A 502 -3.46 20.91 33.18
C GLU A 502 -2.52 19.99 32.40
N ILE A 503 -3.09 19.15 31.54
CA ILE A 503 -2.35 18.22 30.69
C ILE A 503 -2.50 18.70 29.26
N TRP A 504 -1.48 19.35 28.71
CA TRP A 504 -1.45 19.84 27.34
C TRP A 504 -0.81 18.81 26.43
N PHE A 505 -1.42 18.51 25.28
CA PHE A 505 -0.92 17.49 24.37
C PHE A 505 -1.39 17.71 22.94
N ASP A 506 -0.73 17.00 22.03
CA ASP A 506 -1.05 16.94 20.62
C ASP A 506 -1.75 15.62 20.29
N ASN A 507 -2.83 15.68 19.51
CA ASN A 507 -3.48 14.52 18.91
C ASN A 507 -3.40 14.58 17.37
N ALA A 508 -4.05 13.64 16.69
CA ALA A 508 -4.02 13.58 15.23
C ALA A 508 -4.57 14.84 14.54
N LEU A 509 -5.54 15.54 15.15
CA LEU A 509 -6.11 16.78 14.60
C LEU A 509 -5.13 17.95 14.76
N SER A 510 -4.63 18.18 15.98
CA SER A 510 -3.72 19.30 16.26
C SER A 510 -2.38 19.17 15.54
N LEU A 511 -1.84 17.96 15.46
CA LEU A 511 -0.68 17.67 14.60
C LEU A 511 -1.01 17.86 13.12
N GLY A 512 -2.21 17.46 12.68
CA GLY A 512 -2.68 17.70 11.31
C GLY A 512 -2.65 19.18 10.92
N LEU A 513 -3.10 20.07 11.82
CA LEU A 513 -3.05 21.53 11.61
C LEU A 513 -1.60 22.04 11.50
N LYS A 514 -0.70 21.53 12.35
CA LYS A 514 0.73 21.85 12.28
C LYS A 514 1.33 21.32 10.98
N TYR A 515 1.00 20.10 10.56
CA TYR A 515 1.43 19.53 9.27
C TYR A 515 0.94 20.35 8.07
N ASP A 516 -0.28 20.86 8.10
CA ASP A 516 -0.78 21.78 7.10
C ASP A 516 0.00 23.10 7.09
N PHE A 517 0.37 23.62 8.26
CA PHE A 517 1.25 24.77 8.37
C PHE A 517 2.62 24.50 7.71
N LEU A 518 3.24 23.33 7.94
CA LEU A 518 4.49 22.95 7.27
C LEU A 518 4.34 22.97 5.75
N LEU A 519 3.29 22.34 5.23
CA LEU A 519 3.04 22.25 3.78
C LEU A 519 2.79 23.62 3.16
N LYS A 520 1.99 24.46 3.81
CA LYS A 520 1.65 25.81 3.36
C LYS A 520 2.87 26.74 3.30
N ASN A 521 3.82 26.56 4.20
CA ASN A 521 5.06 27.34 4.27
C ASN A 521 6.24 26.67 3.55
N GLU A 522 6.01 25.59 2.81
CA GLU A 522 7.04 24.86 2.05
C GLU A 522 8.24 24.43 2.93
N LEU A 523 7.96 24.04 4.17
CA LEU A 523 9.00 23.60 5.11
C LEU A 523 9.55 22.23 4.72
N GLY A 524 10.84 22.03 4.96
CA GLY A 524 11.59 20.87 4.49
C GLY A 524 11.27 19.56 5.20
N GLY A 525 10.72 19.60 6.42
CA GLY A 525 10.41 18.37 7.13
C GLY A 525 9.75 18.51 8.50
N VAL A 526 9.44 17.37 9.08
CA VAL A 526 9.03 17.19 10.47
C VAL A 526 9.86 16.08 11.10
N ALA A 527 10.26 16.26 12.35
CA ALA A 527 10.89 15.24 13.18
C ALA A 527 9.99 14.95 14.39
N ILE A 528 9.82 13.68 14.73
CA ILE A 528 8.91 13.22 15.79
C ILE A 528 9.69 12.69 16.98
N TRP A 529 9.51 13.32 18.14
CA TRP A 529 10.07 12.95 19.44
C TRP A 529 8.99 12.35 20.37
N THR A 530 8.96 11.05 20.64
CA THR A 530 9.76 9.99 20.01
C THR A 530 8.83 8.91 19.51
N LEU A 531 9.34 8.08 18.61
CA LEU A 531 8.64 6.85 18.24
C LEU A 531 8.37 6.02 19.51
N GLY A 532 7.21 5.36 19.54
CA GLY A 532 6.76 4.53 20.66
C GLY A 532 5.94 5.27 21.72
N ALA A 533 5.97 6.60 21.75
CA ALA A 533 5.16 7.37 22.71
C ALA A 533 3.64 7.27 22.47
N ASP A 534 3.23 6.85 21.27
CA ASP A 534 1.85 6.58 20.86
C ASP A 534 1.51 5.07 20.82
N LYS A 535 2.35 4.21 21.42
CA LYS A 535 2.18 2.75 21.42
C LYS A 535 0.74 2.31 21.69
N GLY A 536 0.23 1.48 20.78
CA GLY A 536 -1.13 0.94 20.83
C GLY A 536 -2.17 1.79 20.11
N TYR A 537 -1.77 2.95 19.58
CA TYR A 537 -2.63 3.86 18.84
C TYR A 537 -1.97 4.23 17.50
N THR A 538 -2.73 4.26 16.40
CA THR A 538 -2.19 4.56 15.07
C THR A 538 -2.50 5.97 14.60
N ASP A 539 -3.39 6.70 15.29
CA ASP A 539 -3.99 7.94 14.78
C ASP A 539 -2.97 9.05 14.52
N LEU A 540 -1.88 9.12 15.30
CA LEU A 540 -0.79 10.06 15.04
C LEU A 540 0.01 9.68 13.79
N SER A 541 0.38 8.40 13.66
CA SER A 541 1.04 7.88 12.45
C SER A 541 0.15 7.99 11.21
N ASP A 542 -1.16 7.83 11.36
CA ASP A 542 -2.13 7.98 10.28
C ASP A 542 -2.28 9.43 9.83
N ALA A 543 -2.10 10.40 10.74
CA ALA A 543 -2.03 11.81 10.36
C ALA A 543 -0.79 12.10 9.50
N LEU A 544 0.37 11.49 9.81
CA LEU A 544 1.57 11.59 8.96
C LEU A 544 1.33 10.97 7.57
N VAL A 545 0.72 9.78 7.51
CA VAL A 545 0.39 9.12 6.24
C VAL A 545 -0.50 10.02 5.40
N ASP A 546 -1.59 10.51 5.99
CA ASP A 546 -2.58 11.32 5.29
C ASP A 546 -1.97 12.61 4.71
N LYS A 547 -1.15 13.31 5.49
CA LYS A 547 -0.57 14.59 5.06
C LYS A 547 0.60 14.42 4.09
N PHE A 548 1.50 13.47 4.36
CA PHE A 548 2.81 13.43 3.73
C PHE A 548 3.05 12.25 2.80
N VAL A 549 2.43 11.09 3.00
CA VAL A 549 2.74 9.90 2.18
C VAL A 549 1.90 9.92 0.90
N VAL A 550 2.56 9.68 -0.23
CA VAL A 550 1.93 9.56 -1.54
C VAL A 550 2.46 8.32 -2.26
N THR A 551 1.67 7.85 -3.23
CA THR A 551 2.09 6.79 -4.14
C THR A 551 2.75 7.42 -5.35
N ASP A 552 3.99 7.04 -5.62
CA ASP A 552 4.76 7.45 -6.79
C ASP A 552 4.84 6.29 -7.79
N THR A 553 4.77 6.61 -9.08
CA THR A 553 4.81 5.68 -10.20
C THR A 553 5.99 5.97 -11.10
N VAL A 554 6.95 5.06 -11.15
CA VAL A 554 8.11 5.16 -12.04
C VAL A 554 7.84 4.33 -13.28
N PHE A 555 7.70 5.00 -14.43
CA PHE A 555 7.64 4.33 -15.73
C PHE A 555 8.97 3.63 -16.02
N LEU A 556 8.90 2.36 -16.45
CA LEU A 556 10.08 1.61 -16.85
C LEU A 556 10.16 1.54 -18.38
N ASP A 557 9.23 0.82 -18.99
CA ASP A 557 9.17 0.64 -20.43
C ASP A 557 7.79 0.16 -20.91
N THR A 558 7.65 0.10 -22.23
CA THR A 558 6.47 -0.45 -22.91
C THR A 558 6.75 -1.90 -23.30
N VAL A 559 5.83 -2.80 -22.99
CA VAL A 559 5.94 -4.24 -23.26
C VAL A 559 4.82 -4.73 -24.16
N LEU A 560 5.14 -5.68 -25.04
CA LEU A 560 4.15 -6.38 -25.84
C LEU A 560 3.50 -7.48 -25.00
N LEU A 561 2.18 -7.43 -24.85
CA LEU A 561 1.41 -8.40 -24.05
C LEU A 561 1.21 -9.73 -24.80
N ARG A 562 1.49 -9.77 -26.10
CA ARG A 562 1.44 -10.98 -26.92
C ARG A 562 2.80 -11.26 -27.55
N PRO A 563 3.28 -12.52 -27.57
CA PRO A 563 4.52 -12.86 -28.25
C PRO A 563 4.39 -12.59 -29.76
N TYR A 564 5.41 -11.93 -30.32
CA TYR A 564 5.53 -11.71 -31.76
C TYR A 564 5.70 -13.05 -32.47
N ILE A 565 4.73 -13.43 -33.31
CA ILE A 565 4.85 -14.60 -34.20
C ILE A 565 5.66 -14.14 -35.42
N PRO A 566 6.93 -14.58 -35.60
CA PRO A 566 7.71 -14.20 -36.77
C PRO A 566 7.02 -14.71 -38.04
N LYS A 567 6.74 -13.78 -38.97
CA LYS A 567 5.89 -14.01 -40.14
C LYS A 567 6.55 -14.84 -41.24
N GLU A 568 7.88 -15.00 -41.24
CA GLU A 568 8.58 -15.88 -42.18
C GLU A 568 9.57 -16.81 -41.47
N MET A 569 9.20 -18.10 -41.40
CA MET A 569 10.07 -19.16 -40.90
C MET A 569 10.86 -19.77 -42.06
N THR A 570 12.15 -20.03 -41.84
CA THR A 570 12.99 -20.79 -42.78
C THR A 570 12.51 -22.25 -42.90
N PHE A 571 12.83 -22.93 -44.01
CA PHE A 571 12.40 -24.32 -44.25
C PHE A 571 12.80 -25.27 -43.11
N LEU A 572 14.02 -25.16 -42.59
CA LEU A 572 14.50 -26.01 -41.49
C LEU A 572 13.72 -25.75 -40.19
N GLN A 573 13.36 -24.50 -39.93
CA GLN A 573 12.54 -24.12 -38.77
C GLN A 573 11.11 -24.62 -38.91
N LYS A 574 10.52 -24.61 -40.12
CA LYS A 574 9.21 -25.22 -40.39
C LYS A 574 9.24 -26.73 -40.10
N VAL A 575 10.24 -27.44 -40.62
CA VAL A 575 10.39 -28.90 -40.41
C VAL A 575 10.59 -29.23 -38.92
N MET A 576 11.46 -28.52 -38.21
CA MET A 576 11.69 -28.74 -36.78
C MET A 576 10.47 -28.43 -35.92
N ARG A 577 9.71 -27.39 -36.29
CA ARG A 577 8.44 -27.06 -35.63
C ARG A 577 7.43 -28.19 -35.80
N GLU A 578 7.24 -28.66 -37.03
CA GLU A 578 6.31 -29.76 -37.33
C GLU A 578 6.71 -31.05 -36.61
N LEU A 579 7.99 -31.43 -36.62
CA LEU A 579 8.49 -32.58 -35.86
C LEU A 579 8.23 -32.47 -34.35
N ARG A 580 8.39 -31.27 -33.78
CA ARG A 580 8.07 -31.01 -32.37
C ARG A 580 6.57 -31.15 -32.11
N VAL A 581 5.74 -30.65 -33.00
CA VAL A 581 4.27 -30.77 -32.89
C VAL A 581 3.86 -32.23 -32.97
N TYR A 582 4.41 -33.03 -33.89
CA TYR A 582 4.16 -34.47 -33.94
C TYR A 582 4.62 -35.20 -32.68
N ALA A 583 5.78 -34.86 -32.13
CA ALA A 583 6.26 -35.46 -30.88
C ALA A 583 5.33 -35.17 -29.69
N ILE A 584 4.77 -33.96 -29.62
CA ILE A 584 3.77 -33.59 -28.60
C ILE A 584 2.47 -34.35 -28.87
N LEU A 585 1.99 -34.38 -30.12
CA LEU A 585 0.77 -35.06 -30.54
C LEU A 585 0.78 -36.57 -30.17
N PHE A 586 1.91 -37.26 -30.35
CA PHE A 586 2.02 -38.68 -29.99
C PHE A 586 2.10 -38.93 -28.49
N ARG A 587 2.46 -37.91 -27.70
CA ARG A 587 2.59 -38.02 -26.24
C ARG A 587 1.32 -37.57 -25.51
N ASP A 588 0.72 -36.48 -25.98
CA ASP A 588 -0.50 -35.88 -25.45
C ASP A 588 -1.34 -35.28 -26.59
N PRO A 589 -2.18 -36.09 -27.24
CA PRO A 589 -2.92 -35.66 -28.43
C PRO A 589 -3.97 -34.57 -28.15
N CYS A 590 -4.40 -34.40 -26.88
CA CYS A 590 -5.39 -33.39 -26.51
C CYS A 590 -4.76 -32.00 -26.27
N SER A 591 -3.43 -31.89 -26.23
CA SER A 591 -2.70 -30.65 -25.90
C SER A 591 -2.41 -29.74 -27.11
N VAL A 592 -2.59 -30.24 -28.33
CA VAL A 592 -2.24 -29.54 -29.58
C VAL A 592 -3.51 -29.03 -30.26
N ASP A 593 -3.58 -27.73 -30.54
CA ASP A 593 -4.66 -27.16 -31.34
C ASP A 593 -4.47 -27.50 -32.84
N ALA A 594 -5.51 -28.06 -33.46
CA ALA A 594 -5.52 -28.46 -34.87
C ALA A 594 -5.27 -27.28 -35.84
N SER A 595 -5.37 -26.04 -35.37
CA SER A 595 -5.03 -24.82 -36.12
C SER A 595 -3.52 -24.57 -36.28
N GLN A 596 -2.66 -25.23 -35.48
CA GLN A 596 -1.25 -24.88 -35.32
C GLN A 596 -0.27 -25.64 -36.24
N TYR A 597 -0.73 -26.59 -37.06
CA TYR A 597 0.12 -27.43 -37.93
C TYR A 597 -0.46 -27.61 -39.35
N GLU A 598 0.43 -27.72 -40.35
CA GLU A 598 0.09 -27.81 -41.77
C GLU A 598 -0.25 -29.25 -42.25
N GLY A 599 -1.13 -29.95 -41.52
CA GLY A 599 -1.82 -31.16 -42.00
C GLY A 599 -0.94 -32.34 -42.45
N ASP A 600 -1.56 -33.29 -43.16
CA ASP A 600 -0.97 -34.52 -43.74
C ASP A 600 -0.02 -34.27 -44.92
N THR A 601 0.13 -33.02 -45.35
CA THR A 601 0.86 -32.55 -46.53
C THR A 601 2.29 -33.11 -46.64
N TYR A 602 3.06 -33.09 -45.54
CA TYR A 602 4.45 -33.57 -45.55
C TYR A 602 4.54 -35.09 -45.71
N PHE A 603 3.66 -35.85 -45.04
CA PHE A 603 3.63 -37.30 -45.16
C PHE A 603 3.12 -37.75 -46.53
N ILE A 604 2.27 -36.96 -47.20
CA ILE A 604 1.89 -37.20 -48.60
C ILE A 604 3.13 -37.15 -49.51
N TYR A 605 3.95 -36.12 -49.40
CA TYR A 605 5.18 -36.02 -50.22
C TYR A 605 6.16 -37.16 -49.93
N ILE A 606 6.33 -37.54 -48.66
CA ILE A 606 7.19 -38.65 -48.27
C ILE A 606 6.66 -39.99 -48.82
N ALA A 607 5.36 -40.23 -48.73
CA ALA A 607 4.73 -41.44 -49.27
C ALA A 607 4.89 -41.54 -50.79
N LEU A 608 4.69 -40.43 -51.52
CA LEU A 608 4.89 -40.36 -52.96
C LEU A 608 6.35 -40.60 -53.35
N PHE A 609 7.30 -40.06 -52.59
CA PHE A 609 8.73 -40.27 -52.81
C PHE A 609 9.11 -41.75 -52.68
N PHE A 610 8.70 -42.41 -51.60
CA PHE A 610 9.01 -43.84 -51.42
C PHE A 610 8.29 -44.73 -52.42
N LEU A 611 7.07 -44.36 -52.86
CA LEU A 611 6.35 -45.09 -53.89
C LEU A 611 7.06 -45.00 -55.24
N LEU A 612 7.57 -43.82 -55.60
CA LEU A 612 8.34 -43.64 -56.81
C LEU A 612 9.68 -44.41 -56.75
N LEU A 613 10.34 -44.39 -55.59
CA LEU A 613 11.56 -45.17 -55.36
C LEU A 613 11.29 -46.68 -55.53
N PHE A 614 10.23 -47.19 -54.91
CA PHE A 614 9.80 -48.60 -55.03
C PHE A 614 9.50 -49.03 -56.47
N ILE A 615 8.88 -48.16 -57.26
CA ILE A 615 8.62 -48.44 -58.68
C ILE A 615 9.94 -48.52 -59.45
N ILE A 616 10.86 -47.58 -59.22
CA ILE A 616 12.16 -47.55 -59.90
C ILE A 616 12.98 -48.79 -59.53
N THR A 617 13.12 -49.09 -58.25
CA THR A 617 13.85 -50.27 -57.75
C THR A 617 13.20 -51.56 -58.23
N GLY A 618 11.87 -51.62 -58.32
CA GLY A 618 11.12 -52.76 -58.83
C GLY A 618 11.36 -53.00 -60.33
N ILE A 619 11.39 -51.93 -61.13
CA ILE A 619 11.72 -51.99 -62.56
C ILE A 619 13.17 -52.44 -62.76
N VAL A 620 14.11 -51.89 -61.97
CA VAL A 620 15.52 -52.28 -61.99
C VAL A 620 15.64 -53.77 -61.65
N TYR A 621 15.06 -54.21 -60.54
CA TYR A 621 15.07 -55.62 -60.12
C TYR A 621 14.52 -56.54 -61.22
N TYR A 622 13.38 -56.20 -61.82
CA TYR A 622 12.80 -56.97 -62.92
C TYR A 622 13.71 -57.03 -64.15
N SER A 623 14.32 -55.91 -64.53
CA SER A 623 15.19 -55.82 -65.70
C SER A 623 16.46 -56.67 -65.56
N PHE A 624 17.08 -56.69 -64.37
CA PHE A 624 18.28 -57.47 -64.09
C PHE A 624 17.98 -58.96 -63.95
N VAL A 625 16.89 -59.33 -63.26
CA VAL A 625 16.45 -60.73 -63.19
C VAL A 625 16.13 -61.29 -64.59
N ARG A 626 15.58 -60.47 -65.49
CA ARG A 626 15.31 -60.87 -66.88
C ARG A 626 16.58 -61.05 -67.72
N ARG A 627 17.65 -60.29 -67.44
CA ARG A 627 18.92 -60.34 -68.21
C ARG A 627 19.88 -61.41 -67.72
N GLU A 628 20.08 -61.52 -66.41
CA GLU A 628 21.12 -62.37 -65.81
C GLU A 628 20.58 -63.65 -65.18
N GLY A 629 19.25 -63.77 -65.04
CA GLY A 629 18.62 -64.92 -64.40
C GLY A 629 19.04 -65.09 -62.94
N GLU A 630 19.26 -66.33 -62.51
CA GLU A 630 19.52 -66.67 -61.09
C GLU A 630 20.94 -66.38 -60.59
N ILE A 631 21.85 -65.92 -61.46
CA ILE A 631 23.28 -65.74 -61.14
C ILE A 631 23.56 -64.32 -60.57
N TRP A 632 22.54 -63.45 -60.52
CA TRP A 632 22.70 -62.06 -60.10
C TRP A 632 23.03 -61.93 -58.60
N LYS A 633 24.28 -61.56 -58.30
CA LYS A 633 24.83 -61.45 -56.92
C LYS A 633 24.07 -60.51 -55.98
N TRP A 634 23.36 -59.50 -56.50
CA TRP A 634 22.68 -58.48 -55.68
C TRP A 634 21.19 -58.74 -55.51
N ARG A 635 20.66 -59.85 -56.06
CA ARG A 635 19.24 -60.17 -56.06
C ARG A 635 18.63 -60.12 -54.66
N GLU A 636 19.25 -60.77 -53.68
CA GLU A 636 18.75 -60.83 -52.30
C GLU A 636 18.75 -59.45 -51.62
N LYS A 637 19.83 -58.68 -51.79
CA LYS A 637 19.94 -57.34 -51.19
C LYS A 637 18.95 -56.34 -51.77
N VAL A 638 18.71 -56.38 -53.09
CA VAL A 638 17.72 -55.52 -53.74
C VAL A 638 16.29 -55.95 -53.38
N LEU A 639 16.07 -57.26 -53.17
CA LEU A 639 14.78 -57.75 -52.68
C LEU A 639 14.50 -57.25 -51.25
N VAL A 640 15.48 -57.30 -50.35
CA VAL A 640 15.35 -56.74 -48.99
C VAL A 640 15.08 -55.23 -49.04
N LEU A 641 15.76 -54.50 -49.93
CA LEU A 641 15.53 -53.07 -50.14
C LEU A 641 14.09 -52.80 -50.62
N LEU A 642 13.58 -53.58 -51.57
CA LEU A 642 12.19 -53.49 -52.03
C LEU A 642 11.16 -53.74 -50.91
N VAL A 643 11.45 -54.71 -50.03
CA VAL A 643 10.62 -54.98 -48.84
C VAL A 643 10.68 -53.82 -47.84
N ALA A 644 11.84 -53.20 -47.65
CA ALA A 644 11.97 -52.03 -46.79
C ALA A 644 11.22 -50.82 -47.38
N GLU A 645 11.32 -50.59 -48.69
CA GLU A 645 10.65 -49.50 -49.38
C GLU A 645 9.13 -49.64 -49.34
N ILE A 646 8.59 -50.84 -49.59
CA ILE A 646 7.13 -51.05 -49.50
C ILE A 646 6.62 -50.85 -48.06
N LEU A 647 7.40 -51.24 -47.05
CA LEU A 647 7.04 -51.02 -45.66
C LEU A 647 7.04 -49.53 -45.31
N LEU A 648 8.02 -48.76 -45.80
CA LEU A 648 8.08 -47.31 -45.66
C LEU A 648 6.90 -46.60 -46.36
N VAL A 649 6.49 -47.07 -47.55
CA VAL A 649 5.29 -46.57 -48.23
C VAL A 649 4.05 -46.82 -47.39
N VAL A 650 3.88 -48.03 -46.84
CA VAL A 650 2.72 -48.39 -46.01
C VAL A 650 2.67 -47.54 -44.75
N VAL A 651 3.78 -47.40 -44.02
CA VAL A 651 3.86 -46.60 -42.80
C VAL A 651 3.58 -45.12 -43.09
N SER A 652 4.17 -44.57 -44.14
CA SER A 652 3.96 -43.17 -44.52
C SER A 652 2.51 -42.91 -44.93
N THR A 653 1.92 -43.82 -45.69
CA THR A 653 0.51 -43.74 -46.11
C THR A 653 -0.44 -43.84 -44.92
N PHE A 654 -0.15 -44.73 -43.95
CA PHE A 654 -0.92 -44.82 -42.72
C PHE A 654 -0.88 -43.51 -41.92
N MET A 655 0.29 -42.88 -41.82
CA MET A 655 0.44 -41.59 -41.15
C MET A 655 -0.35 -40.47 -41.84
N VAL A 656 -0.44 -40.47 -43.19
CA VAL A 656 -1.33 -39.56 -43.92
C VAL A 656 -2.77 -39.73 -43.46
N PHE A 657 -3.27 -40.98 -43.41
CA PHE A 657 -4.63 -41.25 -42.95
C PHE A 657 -4.88 -40.86 -41.49
N PHE A 658 -3.93 -41.17 -40.60
CA PHE A 658 -4.01 -40.86 -39.18
C PHE A 658 -4.02 -39.35 -38.89
N LEU A 659 -3.27 -38.57 -39.67
CA LEU A 659 -3.18 -37.12 -39.50
C LEU A 659 -4.23 -36.35 -40.32
N ASN A 660 -5.02 -37.05 -41.14
CA ASN A 660 -6.04 -36.45 -41.98
C ASN A 660 -7.26 -36.04 -41.14
N LYS A 661 -7.49 -34.73 -41.12
CA LYS A 661 -8.57 -34.05 -40.39
C LYS A 661 -9.98 -34.41 -40.88
N GLN A 662 -10.11 -34.99 -42.07
CA GLN A 662 -11.39 -35.32 -42.69
C GLN A 662 -11.87 -36.74 -42.36
N ILE A 663 -11.05 -37.55 -41.68
CA ILE A 663 -11.36 -38.96 -41.39
C ILE A 663 -11.60 -39.11 -39.89
N PRO A 664 -12.85 -38.93 -39.43
CA PRO A 664 -13.17 -38.79 -38.00
C PRO A 664 -12.96 -40.08 -37.19
N PHE A 665 -12.76 -41.23 -37.84
CA PHE A 665 -12.67 -42.53 -37.17
C PHE A 665 -11.24 -43.07 -37.00
N VAL A 666 -10.23 -42.43 -37.60
CA VAL A 666 -8.82 -42.90 -37.59
C VAL A 666 -7.86 -41.86 -37.01
N GLY A 667 -8.29 -40.60 -36.84
CA GLY A 667 -7.37 -39.49 -36.61
C GLY A 667 -7.94 -38.27 -35.88
N LEU A 668 -7.20 -37.17 -35.97
CA LEU A 668 -7.50 -35.87 -35.35
C LEU A 668 -8.84 -35.30 -35.83
N SER A 669 -9.71 -34.91 -34.88
CA SER A 669 -10.97 -34.24 -35.16
C SER A 669 -10.78 -32.74 -35.36
N ASN A 670 -11.58 -32.15 -36.25
CA ASN A 670 -11.64 -30.69 -36.47
C ASN A 670 -12.46 -29.94 -35.41
N VAL A 671 -13.07 -30.63 -34.43
CA VAL A 671 -13.89 -30.00 -33.39
C VAL A 671 -12.99 -29.47 -32.27
N GLN A 672 -12.94 -28.15 -32.09
CA GLN A 672 -12.12 -27.50 -31.07
C GLN A 672 -12.54 -27.89 -29.64
N GLY A 673 -11.57 -28.25 -28.80
CA GLY A 673 -11.71 -28.29 -27.35
C GLY A 673 -12.31 -29.57 -26.73
N HIS A 674 -12.62 -30.60 -27.51
CA HIS A 674 -13.17 -31.86 -26.97
C HIS A 674 -12.36 -33.08 -27.42
N CYS A 675 -11.70 -33.73 -26.45
CA CYS A 675 -10.96 -34.97 -26.69
C CYS A 675 -11.93 -36.17 -26.62
N HIS A 676 -12.07 -36.90 -27.73
CA HIS A 676 -12.93 -38.08 -27.79
C HIS A 676 -12.11 -39.36 -27.67
N SER A 677 -12.56 -40.30 -26.83
CA SER A 677 -12.00 -41.65 -26.79
C SER A 677 -12.40 -42.43 -28.04
N ILE A 678 -11.44 -43.07 -28.71
CA ILE A 678 -11.73 -43.97 -29.83
C ILE A 678 -12.38 -45.25 -29.27
N PRO A 679 -13.57 -45.66 -29.77
CA PRO A 679 -14.21 -46.88 -29.32
C PRO A 679 -13.35 -48.11 -29.69
N LEU A 680 -13.28 -49.09 -28.78
CA LEU A 680 -12.48 -50.31 -28.94
C LEU A 680 -12.80 -51.07 -30.24
N THR A 681 -14.05 -51.01 -30.70
CA THR A 681 -14.48 -51.61 -31.97
C THR A 681 -13.75 -51.03 -33.17
N SER A 682 -13.54 -49.71 -33.22
CA SER A 682 -12.77 -49.06 -34.29
C SER A 682 -11.31 -49.49 -34.27
N VAL A 683 -10.70 -49.60 -33.08
CA VAL A 683 -9.32 -50.10 -32.93
C VAL A 683 -9.20 -51.54 -33.43
N LEU A 684 -10.15 -52.41 -33.07
CA LEU A 684 -10.18 -53.80 -33.51
C LEU A 684 -10.39 -53.93 -35.03
N ILE A 685 -11.22 -53.09 -35.64
CA ILE A 685 -11.42 -53.06 -37.09
C ILE A 685 -10.13 -52.63 -37.80
N ILE A 686 -9.44 -51.61 -37.29
CA ILE A 686 -8.16 -51.14 -37.85
C ILE A 686 -7.12 -52.27 -37.77
N LEU A 687 -6.95 -52.90 -36.61
CA LEU A 687 -6.01 -54.02 -36.43
C LEU A 687 -6.35 -55.21 -37.34
N ALA A 688 -7.62 -55.61 -37.41
CA ALA A 688 -8.07 -56.71 -38.26
C ALA A 688 -7.84 -56.39 -39.75
N SER A 689 -8.15 -55.17 -40.18
CA SER A 689 -7.92 -54.74 -41.57
C SER A 689 -6.44 -54.71 -41.94
N GLY A 690 -5.58 -54.20 -41.04
CA GLY A 690 -4.13 -54.21 -41.23
C GLY A 690 -3.54 -55.62 -41.27
N PHE A 691 -4.03 -56.53 -40.42
CA PHE A 691 -3.61 -57.93 -40.43
C PHE A 691 -4.03 -58.65 -41.72
N VAL A 692 -5.27 -58.47 -42.16
CA VAL A 692 -5.77 -59.02 -43.43
C VAL A 692 -4.98 -58.46 -44.61
N LEU A 693 -4.74 -57.15 -44.63
CA LEU A 693 -3.95 -56.50 -45.69
C LEU A 693 -2.50 -57.01 -45.70
N GLY A 694 -1.87 -57.15 -44.52
CA GLY A 694 -0.54 -57.73 -44.38
C GLY A 694 -0.48 -59.17 -44.89
N LEU A 695 -1.47 -60.00 -44.57
CA LEU A 695 -1.58 -61.36 -45.10
C LEU A 695 -1.77 -61.37 -46.63
N LEU A 696 -2.56 -60.46 -47.18
CA LEU A 696 -2.75 -60.33 -48.63
C LEU A 696 -1.45 -59.90 -49.32
N ILE A 697 -0.73 -58.90 -48.78
CA ILE A 697 0.57 -58.47 -49.30
C ILE A 697 1.57 -59.63 -49.22
N MET A 698 1.67 -60.31 -48.08
CA MET A 698 2.55 -61.47 -47.93
C MET A 698 2.22 -62.55 -48.96
N ARG A 699 0.94 -62.92 -49.11
CA ARG A 699 0.52 -64.02 -49.97
C ARG A 699 0.59 -63.71 -51.47
N PHE A 700 0.26 -62.48 -51.87
CA PHE A 700 0.13 -62.12 -53.29
C PHE A 700 1.29 -61.30 -53.85
N LEU A 701 2.03 -60.57 -53.01
CA LEU A 701 3.17 -59.75 -53.45
C LEU A 701 4.51 -60.40 -53.08
N LEU A 702 4.69 -60.83 -51.82
CA LEU A 702 6.01 -61.24 -51.32
C LEU A 702 6.30 -62.74 -51.53
N GLN A 703 5.36 -63.62 -51.17
CA GLN A 703 5.51 -65.08 -51.31
C GLN A 703 5.80 -65.56 -52.74
N PRO A 704 5.27 -64.92 -53.82
CA PRO A 704 5.65 -65.27 -55.19
C PRO A 704 7.06 -64.83 -55.61
N LEU A 705 7.68 -63.89 -54.89
CA LEU A 705 9.03 -63.38 -55.14
C LEU A 705 10.11 -64.11 -54.33
N LEU A 706 9.71 -64.80 -53.26
CA LEU A 706 10.57 -65.54 -52.34
C LEU A 706 10.57 -67.03 -52.68
N LYS A 707 11.74 -67.64 -52.84
CA LYS A 707 11.85 -69.11 -52.91
C LYS A 707 11.76 -69.71 -51.49
N ASN A 708 11.43 -71.01 -51.37
CA ASN A 708 11.35 -71.71 -50.06
C ASN A 708 12.64 -71.65 -49.21
N LYS A 709 13.80 -71.33 -49.80
CA LYS A 709 15.09 -71.13 -49.09
C LYS A 709 15.41 -69.65 -48.77
N GLU A 710 14.58 -68.73 -49.25
CA GLU A 710 14.71 -67.27 -49.12
C GLU A 710 13.60 -66.69 -48.20
N VAL A 711 12.71 -67.53 -47.67
CA VAL A 711 11.80 -67.16 -46.58
C VAL A 711 12.61 -67.23 -45.29
N PRO A 712 12.75 -66.13 -44.52
CA PRO A 712 13.42 -66.15 -43.23
C PRO A 712 12.69 -67.03 -42.20
#